data_AF-A0A7U9N1V6-F1
#
_entry.id   AF-A0A7U9N1V6-F1
#
_cell.length_a   1.000
_cell.length_b   1.000
_cell.length_c   1.000
_cell.angle_alpha   90.00
_cell.angle_beta   90.00
_cell.angle_gamma   90.00
#
_symmetry.space_group_name_H-M   'P 1'
#
loop_
_entity.id
_entity.type
_entity.pdbx_description
1 polymer ?
#
loop_
_entity_poly.entity_id
_entity_poly.type
_entity_poly.pdbx_seq_one_letter_code
_entity_poly.pdbx_strand_id
1 'polypeptide(L)'
;MSVFSYEWKKLMVMQRGLLYILAALLVSTVWLAAADRPQNSAMEEYREEYEWYLERLDGAYTEEKAAWLEQEAQAITETRNTRTRLQENYYSNQITAEQYERQIAEINTVLAHEHGFEAAYQQYLYICENTGNRYFLNTNGWAGLFSSQTLDFPLLFAVLILATTVFCSEYSCQMDALLRTAPQSRKSAGCKVVMTLCAVFALCGGLALIRFAFFGIKYGLPNGEYPVQSIASFGGSTKNISLLAAYLILTVLRCFGSVYLAALLLFLSVLVKKYALTVVIGVASTLIPYIGLSRQICYRLPLPLPFLLATGFLEGTSSVEDSLTGEAVMTFSERSPQELLALFGLSAAFFTLMIWWVLRQNTNCWQSDRKPVKGCRAAALSLLLLISLSGCSFGTSANGIYNSSSQSASETYNVIFDDQTRTYSLENRATGALTALALSPLFGAFSDGESVHAVYVDAAYIYYMTSRTEQYVDRVGSYNSTFTQVSIVQLNTETFEEQVVFEKITDSGRSLLGIDYTLGDTWMFLQYCYGFFLNDDSLFFITNDGITEVGRTIQLTKMLDIPTRGNIAFDGRTIFYINENSLLTAYDTKTHKARPFRNMVAADFCLTDQGLYFINRMDSDCVYLCGRDGIGSLKISNEPALSVDYDGEKVTMILKSDGKEVIFEP
;
A
#
# COMPACT_ATOMS: atom_id res chain seq x y z
N MET A 1 1.65 55.30 1.48
CA MET A 1 2.00 53.92 1.84
C MET A 1 1.80 53.03 0.62
N SER A 2 2.74 52.13 0.30
CA SER A 2 2.61 51.24 -0.86
C SER A 2 1.52 50.18 -0.60
N VAL A 3 0.80 49.76 -1.64
CA VAL A 3 -0.19 48.65 -1.56
C VAL A 3 0.41 47.43 -0.85
N PHE A 4 1.69 47.16 -1.11
CA PHE A 4 2.46 46.10 -0.49
C PHE A 4 2.49 46.18 1.05
N SER A 5 2.77 47.36 1.63
CA SER A 5 2.83 47.53 3.09
C SER A 5 1.48 47.31 3.79
N TYR A 6 0.37 47.66 3.12
CA TYR A 6 -0.97 47.45 3.65
C TYR A 6 -1.34 45.97 3.64
N GLU A 7 -1.10 45.27 2.53
CA GLU A 7 -1.35 43.83 2.42
C GLU A 7 -0.46 43.03 3.39
N TRP A 8 0.80 43.44 3.59
CA TRP A 8 1.68 42.85 4.60
C TRP A 8 1.08 42.98 6.00
N LYS A 9 0.70 44.19 6.41
CA LYS A 9 0.10 44.43 7.73
C LYS A 9 -1.21 43.65 7.91
N LYS A 10 -2.04 43.58 6.86
CA LYS A 10 -3.30 42.83 6.87
C LYS A 10 -3.06 41.34 7.08
N LEU A 11 -2.19 40.72 6.28
CA LEU A 11 -1.96 39.27 6.33
C LEU A 11 -1.17 38.85 7.58
N MET A 12 -0.07 39.54 7.87
CA MET A 12 0.83 39.12 8.96
C MET A 12 0.32 39.51 10.35
N VAL A 13 -0.28 40.69 10.49
CA VAL A 13 -0.70 41.23 11.79
C VAL A 13 -2.20 41.07 12.02
N MET A 14 -3.05 41.57 11.12
CA MET A 14 -4.50 41.55 11.34
C MET A 14 -5.10 40.14 11.24
N GLN A 15 -4.63 39.34 10.27
CA GLN A 15 -5.04 37.93 10.10
C GLN A 15 -4.18 36.95 10.91
N ARG A 16 -3.31 37.46 11.80
CA ARG A 16 -2.45 36.67 12.70
C ARG A 16 -1.50 35.70 11.99
N GLY A 17 -1.16 35.94 10.71
CA GLY A 17 -0.24 35.10 9.93
C GLY A 17 1.10 34.87 10.63
N LEU A 18 1.67 35.90 11.28
CA LEU A 18 2.93 35.80 12.00
C LEU A 18 2.82 34.88 13.23
N LEU A 19 1.68 34.89 13.93
CA LEU A 19 1.43 33.99 15.05
C LEU A 19 1.34 32.54 14.60
N TYR A 20 0.69 32.25 13.46
CA TYR A 20 0.65 30.89 12.90
C TYR A 20 2.03 30.39 12.47
N ILE A 21 2.86 31.25 11.87
CA ILE A 21 4.25 30.92 11.54
C ILE A 21 5.03 30.57 12.81
N LEU A 22 4.99 31.42 13.84
CA LEU A 22 5.68 31.16 15.10
C LEU A 22 5.16 29.88 15.78
N ALA A 23 3.84 29.66 15.77
CA ALA A 23 3.24 28.44 16.33
C ALA A 23 3.70 27.19 15.58
N ALA A 24 3.77 27.23 14.24
CA ALA A 24 4.25 26.11 13.44
C ALA A 24 5.73 25.81 13.70
N LEU A 25 6.57 26.85 13.83
CA LEU A 25 7.98 26.68 14.21
C LEU A 25 8.11 26.04 15.60
N LEU A 26 7.34 26.51 16.59
CA LEU A 26 7.37 25.97 17.96
C LEU A 26 6.83 24.54 18.03
N VAL A 27 5.70 24.24 17.40
CA VAL A 27 5.15 22.88 17.38
C VAL A 27 6.13 21.93 16.71
N SER A 28 6.79 22.36 15.62
CA SER A 28 7.80 21.55 14.95
C SER A 28 9.05 21.32 15.80
N THR A 29 9.54 22.33 16.56
CA THR A 29 10.68 22.14 17.48
C THR A 29 10.35 21.18 18.61
N VAL A 30 9.17 21.31 19.22
CA VAL A 30 8.72 20.42 20.30
C VAL A 30 8.51 19.01 19.78
N TRP A 31 7.87 18.87 18.61
CA TRP A 31 7.67 17.58 17.97
C TRP A 31 9.00 16.91 17.63
N LEU A 32 9.95 17.65 17.05
CA LEU A 32 11.28 17.15 16.76
C LEU A 32 11.97 16.65 18.03
N ALA A 33 11.93 17.43 19.11
CA ALA A 33 12.54 17.01 20.38
C ALA A 33 11.86 15.79 21.02
N ALA A 34 10.54 15.64 20.88
CA ALA A 34 9.77 14.55 21.48
C ALA A 34 9.81 13.25 20.66
N ALA A 35 9.87 13.36 19.33
CA ALA A 35 9.83 12.22 18.41
C ALA A 35 11.22 11.72 17.99
N ASP A 36 12.29 12.46 18.33
CA ASP A 36 13.65 12.09 17.93
C ASP A 36 14.09 10.77 18.55
N ARG A 37 14.56 9.88 17.69
CA ARG A 37 15.18 8.60 18.03
C ARG A 37 16.42 8.42 17.15
N PRO A 38 17.56 8.00 17.72
CA PRO A 38 18.75 7.73 16.92
C PRO A 38 18.44 6.65 15.88
N GLN A 39 18.90 6.85 14.65
CA GLN A 39 18.71 5.87 13.56
C GLN A 39 19.49 4.59 13.84
N ASN A 40 20.72 4.72 14.33
CA ASN A 40 21.50 3.60 14.86
C ASN A 40 21.60 3.75 16.38
N SER A 41 20.74 3.02 17.11
CA SER A 41 20.72 3.04 18.57
C SER A 41 22.00 2.50 19.18
N ALA A 42 22.62 1.47 18.57
CA ALA A 42 23.88 0.90 19.03
C ALA A 42 25.04 1.90 18.91
N MET A 43 25.11 2.66 17.81
CA MET A 43 26.11 3.72 17.65
C MET A 43 25.94 4.86 18.67
N GLU A 44 24.72 5.14 19.12
CA GLU A 44 24.48 6.19 20.12
C GLU A 44 24.70 5.70 21.56
N GLU A 45 24.35 4.46 21.86
CA GLU A 45 24.54 3.84 23.18
C GLU A 45 26.03 3.66 23.50
N TYR A 46 26.82 3.22 22.51
CA TYR A 46 28.27 2.98 22.63
C TYR A 46 29.10 4.08 21.94
N ARG A 47 28.60 5.33 21.98
CA ARG A 47 29.16 6.45 21.22
C ARG A 47 30.65 6.68 21.48
N GLU A 48 31.09 6.65 22.74
CA GLU A 48 32.51 6.89 23.09
C GLU A 48 33.42 5.79 22.51
N GLU A 49 32.98 4.53 22.57
CA GLU A 49 33.70 3.39 21.99
C GLU A 49 33.76 3.48 20.47
N TYR A 50 32.64 3.86 19.83
CA TYR A 50 32.55 4.01 18.39
C TYR A 50 33.38 5.19 17.86
N GLU A 51 33.36 6.33 18.56
CA GLU A 51 34.19 7.50 18.22
C GLU A 51 35.69 7.14 18.27
N TRP A 52 36.12 6.30 19.21
CA TRP A 52 37.50 5.80 19.28
C TRP A 52 37.92 5.01 18.03
N TYR A 53 37.03 4.18 17.47
CA TYR A 53 37.27 3.48 16.21
C TYR A 53 37.25 4.43 15.01
N LEU A 54 36.31 5.39 14.98
CA LEU A 54 36.19 6.36 13.91
C LEU A 54 37.42 7.28 13.80
N GLU A 55 38.07 7.66 14.90
CA GLU A 55 39.31 8.46 14.84
C GLU A 55 40.40 7.84 13.94
N ARG A 56 40.39 6.51 13.79
CA ARG A 56 41.35 5.77 12.94
C ARG A 56 40.77 5.41 11.57
N LEU A 57 39.47 5.21 11.49
CA LEU A 57 38.79 4.70 10.29
C LEU A 57 38.22 5.80 9.40
N ASP A 58 38.05 7.03 9.88
CA ASP A 58 37.33 8.11 9.19
C ASP A 58 37.78 8.32 7.74
N GLY A 59 36.81 8.55 6.86
CA GLY A 59 37.03 8.78 5.43
C GLY A 59 37.01 7.53 4.55
N ALA A 60 37.72 7.59 3.44
CA ALA A 60 37.64 6.59 2.38
C ALA A 60 38.17 5.22 2.81
N TYR A 61 37.62 4.18 2.18
CA TYR A 61 38.09 2.81 2.29
C TYR A 61 39.54 2.69 1.80
N THR A 62 40.35 1.94 2.55
CA THR A 62 41.72 1.54 2.15
C THR A 62 41.98 0.10 2.61
N GLU A 63 42.81 -0.63 1.88
CA GLU A 63 43.16 -2.02 2.24
C GLU A 63 43.85 -2.11 3.62
N GLU A 64 44.59 -1.08 4.01
CA GLU A 64 45.24 -0.99 5.33
C GLU A 64 44.20 -0.94 6.47
N LYS A 65 43.12 -0.16 6.30
CA LYS A 65 42.02 -0.09 7.28
C LYS A 65 41.23 -1.40 7.37
N ALA A 66 41.03 -2.07 6.23
CA ALA A 66 40.38 -3.38 6.18
C ALA A 66 41.20 -4.44 6.93
N ALA A 67 42.51 -4.52 6.66
CA ALA A 67 43.42 -5.43 7.36
C ALA A 67 43.45 -5.16 8.87
N TRP A 68 43.41 -3.89 9.27
CA TRP A 68 43.34 -3.51 10.69
C TRP A 68 42.04 -3.98 11.35
N LEU A 69 40.89 -3.79 10.69
CA LEU A 69 39.58 -4.24 11.18
C LEU A 69 39.50 -5.77 11.30
N GLU A 70 40.05 -6.51 10.33
CA GLU A 70 40.10 -7.98 10.37
C GLU A 70 41.00 -8.48 11.50
N GLN A 71 42.14 -7.83 11.73
CA GLN A 71 43.03 -8.15 12.84
C GLN A 71 42.36 -7.88 14.20
N GLU A 72 41.67 -6.75 14.33
CA GLU A 72 40.92 -6.39 15.54
C GLU A 72 39.76 -7.37 15.80
N ALA A 73 39.03 -7.78 14.75
CA ALA A 73 37.97 -8.79 14.86
C ALA A 73 38.51 -10.14 15.39
N GLN A 74 39.70 -10.56 14.89
CA GLN A 74 40.37 -11.77 15.37
C GLN A 74 40.79 -11.64 16.84
N ALA A 75 41.39 -10.51 17.22
CA ALA A 75 41.80 -10.24 18.60
C ALA A 75 40.62 -10.25 19.58
N ILE A 76 39.48 -9.65 19.21
CA ILE A 76 38.25 -9.66 20.01
C ILE A 76 37.72 -11.10 20.15
N THR A 77 37.70 -11.86 19.06
CA THR A 77 37.23 -13.27 19.07
C THR A 77 38.10 -14.16 19.96
N GLU A 78 39.43 -14.04 19.87
CA GLU A 78 40.37 -14.77 20.72
C GLU A 78 40.22 -14.39 22.21
N THR A 79 40.02 -13.11 22.48
CA THR A 79 39.80 -12.59 23.84
C THR A 79 38.47 -13.11 24.41
N ARG A 80 37.41 -13.16 23.60
CA ARG A 80 36.11 -13.74 23.97
C ARG A 80 36.22 -15.23 24.29
N ASN A 81 36.93 -16.00 23.46
CA ASN A 81 37.18 -17.42 23.71
C ASN A 81 37.99 -17.63 25.00
N THR A 82 38.99 -16.78 25.25
CA THR A 82 39.80 -16.81 26.48
C THR A 82 38.95 -16.51 27.71
N ARG A 83 38.00 -15.57 27.63
CA ARG A 83 37.02 -15.27 28.69
C ARG A 83 36.14 -16.47 29.01
N THR A 84 35.59 -17.12 27.99
CA THR A 84 34.74 -18.32 28.16
C THR A 84 35.53 -19.45 28.83
N ARG A 85 36.75 -19.72 28.36
CA ARG A 85 37.64 -20.72 28.98
C ARG A 85 37.99 -20.38 30.42
N LEU A 86 38.23 -19.10 30.73
CA LEU A 86 38.49 -18.62 32.08
C LEU A 86 37.28 -18.89 33.01
N GLN A 87 36.06 -18.61 32.53
CA GLN A 87 34.83 -18.88 33.26
C GLN A 87 34.63 -20.38 33.51
N GLU A 88 34.82 -21.22 32.50
CA GLU A 88 34.74 -22.68 32.66
C GLU A 88 35.74 -23.21 33.69
N ASN A 89 36.98 -22.72 33.65
CA ASN A 89 38.02 -23.09 34.60
C ASN A 89 37.68 -22.65 36.04
N TYR A 90 37.03 -21.50 36.20
CA TYR A 90 36.56 -21.02 37.51
C TYR A 90 35.44 -21.91 38.06
N TYR A 91 34.40 -22.18 37.28
CA TYR A 91 33.30 -23.06 37.69
C TYR A 91 33.71 -24.52 37.89
N SER A 92 34.80 -24.94 37.24
CA SER A 92 35.43 -26.25 37.41
C SER A 92 36.41 -26.30 38.60
N ASN A 93 36.51 -25.25 39.42
CA ASN A 93 37.44 -25.10 40.56
C ASN A 93 38.93 -25.26 40.20
N GLN A 94 39.33 -25.01 38.94
CA GLN A 94 40.71 -25.11 38.48
C GLN A 94 41.52 -23.83 38.76
N ILE A 95 40.85 -22.70 38.98
CA ILE A 95 41.46 -21.40 39.32
C ILE A 95 40.79 -20.79 40.54
N THR A 96 41.54 -20.00 41.31
CA THR A 96 41.03 -19.31 42.51
C THR A 96 40.27 -18.03 42.15
N ALA A 97 39.36 -17.59 43.04
CA ALA A 97 38.57 -16.37 42.84
C ALA A 97 39.45 -15.13 42.59
N GLU A 98 40.55 -14.97 43.32
CA GLU A 98 41.48 -13.85 43.13
C GLU A 98 42.20 -13.88 41.76
N GLN A 99 42.50 -15.07 41.24
CA GLN A 99 43.10 -15.24 39.91
C GLN A 99 42.09 -14.94 38.81
N TYR A 100 40.84 -15.37 38.99
CA TYR A 100 39.74 -15.07 38.09
C TYR A 100 39.46 -13.56 38.02
N GLU A 101 39.38 -12.87 39.16
CA GLU A 101 39.13 -11.42 39.21
C GLU A 101 40.23 -10.60 38.52
N ARG A 102 41.51 -10.98 38.67
CA ARG A 102 42.61 -10.29 37.99
C ARG A 102 42.58 -10.50 36.48
N GLN A 103 42.40 -11.75 36.03
CA GLN A 103 42.44 -12.08 34.60
C GLN A 103 41.18 -11.57 33.88
N ILE A 104 40.02 -11.57 34.52
CA ILE A 104 38.81 -11.02 33.92
C ILE A 104 38.82 -9.50 33.86
N ALA A 105 39.48 -8.82 34.82
CA ALA A 105 39.66 -7.38 34.76
C ALA A 105 40.50 -6.97 33.54
N GLU A 106 41.61 -7.68 33.27
CA GLU A 106 42.45 -7.45 32.09
C GLU A 106 41.69 -7.73 30.78
N ILE A 107 40.97 -8.85 30.71
CA ILE A 107 40.12 -9.20 29.56
C ILE A 107 39.01 -8.16 29.32
N ASN A 108 38.37 -7.68 30.39
CA ASN A 108 37.30 -6.69 30.30
C ASN A 108 37.81 -5.33 29.80
N THR A 109 39.09 -4.99 30.01
CA THR A 109 39.66 -3.75 29.42
C THR A 109 39.80 -3.84 27.90
N VAL A 110 40.10 -5.02 27.36
CA VAL A 110 40.19 -5.26 25.91
C VAL A 110 38.79 -5.35 25.29
N LEU A 111 37.84 -5.97 25.97
CA LEU A 111 36.44 -6.05 25.54
C LEU A 111 35.63 -4.77 25.82
N ALA A 112 36.23 -3.76 26.46
CA ALA A 112 35.53 -2.51 26.81
C ALA A 112 35.04 -1.72 25.59
N HIS A 113 35.59 -1.98 24.40
CA HIS A 113 35.21 -1.33 23.15
C HIS A 113 34.51 -2.29 22.17
N GLU A 114 34.16 -3.51 22.60
CA GLU A 114 33.59 -4.56 21.75
C GLU A 114 32.25 -4.13 21.11
N HIS A 115 31.42 -3.39 21.84
CA HIS A 115 30.12 -2.97 21.35
C HIS A 115 30.23 -1.83 20.32
N GLY A 116 31.16 -0.89 20.53
CA GLY A 116 31.53 0.11 19.51
C GLY A 116 32.14 -0.52 18.26
N PHE A 117 32.93 -1.59 18.42
CA PHE A 117 33.53 -2.33 17.29
C PHE A 117 32.46 -2.98 16.40
N GLU A 118 31.45 -3.61 16.97
CA GLU A 118 30.36 -4.24 16.21
C GLU A 118 29.66 -3.22 15.28
N ALA A 119 29.39 -2.01 15.77
CA ALA A 119 28.80 -0.95 14.97
C ALA A 119 29.73 -0.46 13.84
N ALA A 120 31.03 -0.35 14.10
CA ALA A 120 32.03 -0.01 13.10
C ALA A 120 32.21 -1.12 12.05
N TYR A 121 32.14 -2.38 12.47
CA TYR A 121 32.24 -3.54 11.60
C TYR A 121 31.02 -3.69 10.68
N GLN A 122 29.82 -3.40 11.18
CA GLN A 122 28.61 -3.33 10.35
C GLN A 122 28.72 -2.24 9.28
N GLN A 123 29.26 -1.08 9.63
CA GLN A 123 29.52 -0.02 8.64
C GLN A 123 30.59 -0.46 7.62
N TYR A 124 31.61 -1.20 8.04
CA TYR A 124 32.61 -1.78 7.15
C TYR A 124 31.99 -2.74 6.13
N LEU A 125 31.13 -3.67 6.57
CA LEU A 125 30.43 -4.59 5.66
C LEU A 125 29.62 -3.84 4.59
N TYR A 126 28.92 -2.78 5.01
CA TYR A 126 28.19 -1.91 4.09
C TYR A 126 29.12 -1.19 3.09
N ILE A 127 30.30 -0.75 3.50
CA ILE A 127 31.26 -0.10 2.61
C ILE A 127 31.86 -1.09 1.60
N CYS A 128 32.09 -2.34 2.01
CA CYS A 128 32.66 -3.39 1.14
C CYS A 128 31.81 -3.69 -0.09
N GLU A 129 30.49 -3.53 -0.02
CA GLU A 129 29.60 -3.64 -1.17
C GLU A 129 29.88 -2.59 -2.27
N ASN A 130 30.41 -1.41 -1.92
CA ASN A 130 30.81 -0.37 -2.88
C ASN A 130 31.90 0.55 -2.30
N THR A 131 33.16 0.13 -2.46
CA THR A 131 34.34 0.77 -1.86
C THR A 131 34.68 2.14 -2.45
N GLY A 132 34.15 2.50 -3.63
CA GLY A 132 34.47 3.75 -4.31
C GLY A 132 33.74 4.98 -3.75
N ASN A 133 32.50 4.80 -3.30
CA ASN A 133 31.59 5.91 -2.97
C ASN A 133 30.98 5.82 -1.55
N ARG A 134 31.41 4.86 -0.71
CA ARG A 134 30.91 4.70 0.66
C ARG A 134 32.06 4.89 1.65
N TYR A 135 31.97 5.90 2.51
CA TYR A 135 33.03 6.27 3.45
C TYR A 135 32.62 5.99 4.90
N PHE A 136 33.60 5.83 5.78
CA PHE A 136 33.38 5.77 7.22
C PHE A 136 33.00 7.15 7.73
N LEU A 137 31.91 7.24 8.51
CA LEU A 137 31.49 8.46 9.19
C LEU A 137 30.51 8.15 10.33
N ASN A 138 30.32 9.11 11.23
CA ASN A 138 29.17 9.08 12.14
C ASN A 138 27.87 9.35 11.36
N THR A 139 27.01 8.34 11.28
CA THR A 139 25.81 8.38 10.44
C THR A 139 24.62 9.04 11.13
N ASN A 140 24.52 9.04 12.47
CA ASN A 140 23.29 9.41 13.19
C ASN A 140 22.79 10.83 12.88
N GLY A 141 23.69 11.82 12.84
CA GLY A 141 23.31 13.21 12.54
C GLY A 141 22.76 13.39 11.13
N TRP A 142 23.48 12.87 10.12
CA TRP A 142 23.06 12.97 8.73
C TRP A 142 21.87 12.07 8.41
N ALA A 143 21.89 10.82 8.86
CA ALA A 143 20.78 9.88 8.71
C ALA A 143 19.50 10.44 9.35
N GLY A 144 19.59 11.11 10.51
CA GLY A 144 18.46 11.81 11.13
C GLY A 144 17.90 12.96 10.27
N LEU A 145 18.77 13.74 9.60
CA LEU A 145 18.33 14.79 8.67
C LEU A 145 17.61 14.24 7.42
N PHE A 146 18.01 13.06 6.95
CA PHE A 146 17.45 12.43 5.74
C PHE A 146 16.30 11.44 6.01
N SER A 147 16.24 10.89 7.23
CA SER A 147 15.24 9.94 7.74
C SER A 147 13.80 10.43 7.63
N SER A 148 13.60 11.75 7.50
CA SER A 148 12.29 12.37 7.36
C SER A 148 11.67 12.15 5.97
N GLN A 149 11.48 10.90 5.55
CA GLN A 149 10.60 10.54 4.44
C GLN A 149 9.11 10.78 4.77
N THR A 150 8.83 11.31 5.96
CA THR A 150 7.50 11.65 6.46
C THR A 150 7.12 13.08 6.08
N LEU A 151 5.82 13.29 5.88
CA LEU A 151 5.30 14.59 5.55
C LEU A 151 5.33 15.50 6.79
N ASP A 152 5.86 16.71 6.63
CA ASP A 152 5.90 17.70 7.71
C ASP A 152 4.49 18.27 7.97
N PHE A 153 3.74 17.62 8.85
CA PHE A 153 2.36 18.00 9.17
C PHE A 153 2.26 19.44 9.69
N PRO A 154 3.12 19.94 10.61
CA PRO A 154 3.13 21.36 11.00
C PRO A 154 3.25 22.32 9.80
N LEU A 155 4.17 22.04 8.87
CA LEU A 155 4.31 22.84 7.64
C LEU A 155 3.04 22.76 6.78
N LEU A 156 2.48 21.57 6.56
CA LEU A 156 1.27 21.38 5.77
C LEU A 156 0.09 22.18 6.34
N PHE A 157 -0.18 22.07 7.64
CA PHE A 157 -1.25 22.80 8.31
C PHE A 157 -1.06 24.31 8.22
N ALA A 158 0.17 24.80 8.42
CA ALA A 158 0.48 26.21 8.32
C ALA A 158 0.26 26.74 6.89
N VAL A 159 0.70 26.00 5.86
CA VAL A 159 0.46 26.36 4.45
C VAL A 159 -1.03 26.40 4.13
N LEU A 160 -1.80 25.41 4.60
CA LEU A 160 -3.25 25.37 4.43
C LEU A 160 -3.92 26.61 5.01
N ILE A 161 -3.58 26.99 6.24
CA ILE A 161 -4.14 28.18 6.90
C ILE A 161 -3.72 29.45 6.16
N LEU A 162 -2.42 29.66 5.94
CA LEU A 162 -1.89 30.90 5.35
C LEU A 162 -2.41 31.15 3.92
N ALA A 163 -2.49 30.11 3.09
CA ALA A 163 -2.94 30.27 1.71
C ALA A 163 -4.46 30.44 1.60
N THR A 164 -5.25 29.74 2.43
CA THR A 164 -6.72 29.79 2.35
C THR A 164 -7.28 31.11 2.90
N THR A 165 -6.69 31.69 3.95
CA THR A 165 -7.19 32.93 4.57
C THR A 165 -7.11 34.15 3.64
N VAL A 166 -6.23 34.13 2.63
CA VAL A 166 -5.93 35.30 1.79
C VAL A 166 -7.12 35.74 0.94
N PHE A 167 -7.70 34.82 0.17
CA PHE A 167 -8.83 35.13 -0.71
C PHE A 167 -10.16 34.67 -0.12
N CYS A 168 -10.22 33.57 0.64
CA CYS A 168 -11.49 33.08 1.19
C CYS A 168 -12.09 34.06 2.21
N SER A 169 -11.27 34.78 2.98
CA SER A 169 -11.77 35.84 3.89
C SER A 169 -12.37 37.03 3.14
N GLU A 170 -11.91 37.28 1.91
CA GLU A 170 -12.47 38.34 1.07
C GLU A 170 -13.77 37.91 0.42
N TYR A 171 -13.87 36.64 0.01
CA TYR A 171 -15.11 36.05 -0.50
C TYR A 171 -16.21 35.96 0.56
N SER A 172 -15.88 35.65 1.82
CA SER A 172 -16.88 35.60 2.89
C SER A 172 -17.50 36.96 3.19
N CYS A 173 -16.74 38.04 3.01
CA CYS A 173 -17.20 39.41 3.26
C CYS A 173 -17.60 40.16 1.97
N GLN A 174 -17.67 39.48 0.82
CA GLN A 174 -17.93 40.07 -0.51
C GLN A 174 -17.00 41.24 -0.90
N MET A 175 -15.83 41.33 -0.24
CA MET A 175 -14.82 42.35 -0.50
C MET A 175 -14.21 42.17 -1.89
N ASP A 176 -14.27 40.95 -2.44
CA ASP A 176 -13.81 40.65 -3.80
C ASP A 176 -14.55 41.45 -4.87
N ALA A 177 -15.85 41.70 -4.70
CA ALA A 177 -16.65 42.49 -5.64
C ALA A 177 -16.17 43.95 -5.73
N LEU A 178 -15.83 44.55 -4.58
CA LEU A 178 -15.30 45.91 -4.49
C LEU A 178 -13.86 46.00 -5.02
N LEU A 179 -13.01 45.01 -4.68
CA LEU A 179 -11.63 44.99 -5.16
C LEU A 179 -11.55 44.83 -6.69
N ARG A 180 -12.52 44.15 -7.31
CA ARG A 180 -12.56 43.95 -8.77
C ARG A 180 -12.92 45.20 -9.56
N THR A 181 -13.50 46.23 -8.96
CA THR A 181 -13.77 47.51 -9.63
C THR A 181 -12.62 48.51 -9.49
N ALA A 182 -11.68 48.25 -8.57
CA ALA A 182 -10.54 49.13 -8.31
C ALA A 182 -9.49 49.11 -9.44
N PRO A 183 -8.87 50.25 -9.79
CA PRO A 183 -7.89 50.36 -10.87
C PRO A 183 -6.57 49.61 -10.60
N GLN A 184 -6.25 49.31 -9.33
CA GLN A 184 -5.02 48.60 -8.94
C GLN A 184 -5.28 47.15 -8.45
N SER A 185 -6.43 46.58 -8.78
CA SER A 185 -6.87 45.23 -8.34
C SER A 185 -5.86 44.12 -8.64
N ARG A 186 -5.31 44.10 -9.87
CA ARG A 186 -4.28 43.13 -10.29
C ARG A 186 -2.98 43.27 -9.49
N LYS A 187 -2.59 44.51 -9.15
CA LYS A 187 -1.38 44.79 -8.36
C LYS A 187 -1.57 44.36 -6.91
N SER A 188 -2.74 44.59 -6.30
CA SER A 188 -3.08 44.08 -4.96
C SER A 188 -3.09 42.55 -4.94
N ALA A 189 -3.77 41.89 -5.90
CA ALA A 189 -3.78 40.44 -5.99
C ALA A 189 -2.37 39.85 -6.19
N GLY A 190 -1.53 40.48 -7.03
CA GLY A 190 -0.12 40.11 -7.19
C GLY A 190 0.68 40.25 -5.91
N CYS A 191 0.51 41.34 -5.17
CA CYS A 191 1.14 41.52 -3.86
C CYS A 191 0.73 40.40 -2.90
N LYS A 192 -0.55 40.06 -2.80
CA LYS A 192 -1.05 38.97 -1.95
C LYS A 192 -0.42 37.62 -2.29
N VAL A 193 -0.39 37.26 -3.57
CA VAL A 193 0.25 36.02 -4.03
C VAL A 193 1.73 36.01 -3.65
N VAL A 194 2.50 37.03 -4.04
CA VAL A 194 3.94 37.10 -3.72
C VAL A 194 4.18 37.01 -2.21
N MET A 195 3.40 37.74 -1.43
CA MET A 195 3.44 37.73 0.03
C MET A 195 3.23 36.33 0.63
N THR A 196 2.21 35.61 0.18
CA THR A 196 1.94 34.25 0.65
C THR A 196 3.05 33.28 0.27
N LEU A 197 3.56 33.37 -0.96
CA LEU A 197 4.64 32.50 -1.43
C LEU A 197 5.93 32.78 -0.64
N CYS A 198 6.26 34.05 -0.41
CA CYS A 198 7.40 34.45 0.43
C CYS A 198 7.24 34.00 1.88
N ALA A 199 6.03 34.11 2.46
CA ALA A 199 5.74 33.66 3.82
C ALA A 199 5.94 32.14 3.97
N VAL A 200 5.42 31.36 3.03
CA VAL A 200 5.56 29.90 3.00
C VAL A 200 7.02 29.49 2.78
N PHE A 201 7.73 30.16 1.87
CA PHE A 201 9.15 29.94 1.65
C PHE A 201 9.97 30.21 2.92
N ALA A 202 9.72 31.33 3.60
CA ALA A 202 10.40 31.69 4.85
C ALA A 202 10.10 30.69 5.98
N LEU A 203 8.85 30.22 6.09
CA LEU A 203 8.46 29.18 7.05
C LEU A 203 9.20 27.86 6.76
N CYS A 204 9.19 27.40 5.51
CA CYS A 204 9.87 26.16 5.11
C CYS A 204 11.39 26.25 5.35
N GLY A 205 12.03 27.35 4.97
CA GLY A 205 13.45 27.61 5.24
C GLY A 205 13.76 27.69 6.74
N GLY A 206 12.89 28.32 7.53
CA GLY A 206 13.03 28.38 8.98
C GLY A 206 12.96 27.01 9.65
N LEU A 207 12.01 26.16 9.23
CA LEU A 207 11.92 24.77 9.71
C LEU A 207 13.13 23.93 9.30
N ALA A 208 13.62 24.09 8.07
CA ALA A 208 14.84 23.44 7.62
C ALA A 208 16.04 23.84 8.49
N LEU A 209 16.22 25.15 8.75
CA LEU A 209 17.30 25.66 9.60
C LEU A 209 17.21 25.13 11.02
N ILE A 210 16.01 25.06 11.61
CA ILE A 210 15.78 24.47 12.93
C ILE A 210 16.23 23.01 12.97
N ARG A 211 15.85 22.21 11.96
CA ARG A 211 16.28 20.80 11.87
C ARG A 211 17.80 20.70 11.75
N PHE A 212 18.41 21.48 10.87
CA PHE A 212 19.87 21.51 10.71
C PHE A 212 20.58 21.83 12.02
N ALA A 213 20.10 22.85 12.75
CA ALA A 213 20.65 23.24 14.05
C ALA A 213 20.44 22.13 15.09
N PHE A 214 19.27 21.51 15.15
CA PHE A 214 18.97 20.44 16.10
C PHE A 214 19.90 19.24 15.93
N PHE A 215 20.01 18.69 14.72
CA PHE A 215 20.89 17.54 14.46
C PHE A 215 22.37 17.92 14.58
N GLY A 216 22.74 19.14 14.19
CA GLY A 216 24.10 19.68 14.37
C GLY A 216 24.51 19.81 15.84
N ILE A 217 23.59 20.20 16.73
CA ILE A 217 23.87 20.34 18.17
C ILE A 217 23.83 18.98 18.89
N LYS A 218 22.85 18.12 18.56
CA LYS A 218 22.62 16.86 19.30
C LYS A 218 23.60 15.76 18.90
N TYR A 219 23.75 15.51 17.60
CA TYR A 219 24.54 14.38 17.08
C TYR A 219 25.84 14.82 16.42
N GLY A 220 25.92 16.08 15.98
CA GLY A 220 27.03 16.57 15.16
C GLY A 220 26.83 16.25 13.69
N LEU A 221 27.38 17.09 12.82
CA LEU A 221 27.34 16.93 11.36
C LEU A 221 28.76 16.95 10.77
N PRO A 222 29.61 15.98 11.12
CA PRO A 222 30.97 15.90 10.59
C PRO A 222 30.95 15.56 9.10
N ASN A 223 32.00 15.95 8.37
CA ASN A 223 32.30 15.42 7.03
C ASN A 223 31.19 15.62 5.98
N GLY A 224 30.60 16.82 5.91
CA GLY A 224 29.55 17.15 4.93
C GLY A 224 29.95 17.05 3.45
N GLU A 225 31.25 16.96 3.15
CA GLU A 225 31.79 16.77 1.79
C GLU A 225 31.72 15.30 1.32
N TYR A 226 31.42 14.36 2.21
CA TYR A 226 31.39 12.94 1.88
C TYR A 226 30.21 12.58 0.97
N PRO A 227 30.33 11.50 0.18
CA PRO A 227 29.29 11.07 -0.73
C PRO A 227 28.03 10.62 0.02
N VAL A 228 26.86 10.98 -0.53
CA VAL A 228 25.54 10.66 0.05
C VAL A 228 25.30 9.15 0.19
N GLN A 229 25.95 8.34 -0.66
CA GLN A 229 25.88 6.88 -0.61
C GLN A 229 26.52 6.27 0.64
N SER A 230 27.23 7.05 1.45
CA SER A 230 27.73 6.58 2.75
C SER A 230 26.61 6.34 3.78
N ILE A 231 25.38 6.77 3.48
CA ILE A 231 24.19 6.52 4.29
C ILE A 231 23.36 5.41 3.63
N ALA A 232 22.99 4.40 4.41
CA ALA A 232 22.24 3.22 3.98
C ALA A 232 21.04 3.56 3.09
N SER A 233 20.23 4.57 3.46
CA SER A 233 19.05 5.03 2.70
C SER A 233 19.34 5.50 1.27
N PHE A 234 20.58 5.85 0.95
CA PHE A 234 21.00 6.29 -0.39
C PHE A 234 22.05 5.35 -1.01
N GLY A 235 22.28 4.17 -0.44
CA GLY A 235 23.32 3.24 -0.88
C GLY A 235 23.22 2.76 -2.32
N GLY A 236 22.00 2.71 -2.86
CA GLY A 236 21.72 2.37 -4.26
C GLY A 236 21.75 3.55 -5.23
N SER A 237 22.08 4.76 -4.77
CA SER A 237 22.03 5.98 -5.60
C SER A 237 23.25 6.10 -6.50
N THR A 238 23.04 6.30 -7.79
CA THR A 238 24.13 6.54 -8.76
C THR A 238 24.68 7.97 -8.72
N LYS A 239 24.11 8.85 -7.89
CA LYS A 239 24.43 10.29 -7.84
C LYS A 239 25.59 10.59 -6.89
N ASN A 240 26.71 11.02 -7.46
CA ASN A 240 27.88 11.47 -6.69
C ASN A 240 27.69 12.91 -6.20
N ILE A 241 26.91 13.08 -5.12
CA ILE A 241 26.63 14.36 -4.49
C ILE A 241 27.09 14.29 -3.03
N SER A 242 27.65 15.38 -2.51
CA SER A 242 28.04 15.45 -1.10
C SER A 242 26.83 15.51 -0.17
N LEU A 243 26.99 15.09 1.09
CA LEU A 243 25.93 15.12 2.11
C LEU A 243 25.34 16.53 2.29
N LEU A 244 26.19 17.55 2.36
CA LEU A 244 25.76 18.95 2.47
C LEU A 244 24.98 19.39 1.23
N ALA A 245 25.49 19.09 0.03
CA ALA A 245 24.81 19.44 -1.22
C ALA A 245 23.46 18.71 -1.37
N ALA A 246 23.40 17.44 -0.97
CA ALA A 246 22.17 16.66 -0.93
C ALA A 246 21.13 17.32 -0.01
N TYR A 247 21.52 17.72 1.20
CA TYR A 247 20.63 18.43 2.13
C TYR A 247 20.11 19.76 1.56
N LEU A 248 20.97 20.54 0.91
CA LEU A 248 20.57 21.79 0.26
C LEU A 248 19.58 21.55 -0.88
N ILE A 249 19.83 20.55 -1.73
CA ILE A 249 18.93 20.16 -2.83
C ILE A 249 17.56 19.76 -2.27
N LEU A 250 17.52 18.90 -1.24
CA LEU A 250 16.27 18.50 -0.59
C LEU A 250 15.51 19.70 -0.01
N THR A 251 16.23 20.64 0.61
CA THR A 251 15.63 21.85 1.18
C THR A 251 15.03 22.73 0.09
N VAL A 252 15.72 22.91 -1.04
CA VAL A 252 15.20 23.65 -2.19
C VAL A 252 13.96 22.97 -2.78
N LEU A 253 13.98 21.64 -2.91
CA LEU A 253 12.84 20.86 -3.39
C LEU A 253 11.62 20.99 -2.46
N ARG A 254 11.82 20.90 -1.14
CA ARG A 254 10.76 21.11 -0.13
C ARG A 254 10.21 22.53 -0.16
N CYS A 255 11.06 23.52 -0.33
CA CYS A 255 10.66 24.91 -0.52
C CYS A 255 9.80 25.06 -1.79
N PHE A 256 10.23 24.47 -2.90
CA PHE A 256 9.46 24.46 -4.14
C PHE A 256 8.10 23.76 -3.96
N GLY A 257 8.06 22.60 -3.32
CA GLY A 257 6.83 21.85 -3.05
C GLY A 257 5.84 22.62 -2.18
N SER A 258 6.33 23.30 -1.12
CA SER A 258 5.48 24.11 -0.24
C SER A 258 4.91 25.35 -0.94
N VAL A 259 5.73 26.04 -1.75
CA VAL A 259 5.32 27.17 -2.60
C VAL A 259 4.33 26.71 -3.67
N TYR A 260 4.54 25.53 -4.25
CA TYR A 260 3.63 24.95 -5.24
C TYR A 260 2.28 24.58 -4.62
N LEU A 261 2.27 24.00 -3.42
CA LEU A 261 1.05 23.73 -2.66
C LEU A 261 0.30 25.04 -2.35
N ALA A 262 1.00 26.08 -1.90
CA ALA A 262 0.40 27.38 -1.64
C ALA A 262 -0.25 27.97 -2.91
N ALA A 263 0.43 27.89 -4.07
CA ALA A 263 -0.14 28.32 -5.34
C ALA A 263 -1.39 27.53 -5.74
N LEU A 264 -1.39 26.21 -5.51
CA LEU A 264 -2.55 25.34 -5.74
C LEU A 264 -3.73 25.73 -4.85
N LEU A 265 -3.50 26.02 -3.57
CA LEU A 265 -4.54 26.47 -2.64
C LEU A 265 -5.10 27.85 -3.01
N LEU A 266 -4.25 28.80 -3.41
CA LEU A 266 -4.70 30.10 -3.91
C LEU A 266 -5.54 29.94 -5.17
N PHE A 267 -5.15 29.06 -6.08
CA PHE A 267 -5.93 28.73 -7.28
C PHE A 267 -7.30 28.13 -6.93
N LEU A 268 -7.33 27.12 -6.06
CA LEU A 268 -8.57 26.51 -5.57
C LEU A 268 -9.48 27.52 -4.85
N SER A 269 -8.90 28.45 -4.08
CA SER A 269 -9.67 29.49 -3.39
C SER A 269 -10.47 30.36 -4.37
N VAL A 270 -9.89 30.68 -5.53
CA VAL A 270 -10.53 31.50 -6.58
C VAL A 270 -11.59 30.71 -7.35
N LEU A 271 -11.41 29.40 -7.52
CA LEU A 271 -12.39 28.53 -8.18
C LEU A 271 -13.62 28.26 -7.30
N VAL A 272 -13.37 27.84 -6.06
CA VAL A 272 -14.39 27.34 -5.13
C VAL A 272 -15.08 28.47 -4.39
N LYS A 273 -14.33 29.54 -4.02
CA LYS A 273 -14.78 30.70 -3.24
C LYS A 273 -15.42 30.38 -1.88
N LYS A 274 -15.26 29.15 -1.37
CA LYS A 274 -15.75 28.70 -0.06
C LYS A 274 -14.58 28.18 0.77
N TYR A 275 -14.41 28.73 1.97
CA TYR A 275 -13.30 28.42 2.87
C TYR A 275 -13.15 26.92 3.15
N ALA A 276 -14.20 26.28 3.67
CA ALA A 276 -14.17 24.87 4.07
C ALA A 276 -13.82 23.92 2.91
N LEU A 277 -14.43 24.13 1.73
CA LEU A 277 -14.14 23.30 0.56
C LEU A 277 -12.71 23.47 0.04
N THR A 278 -12.16 24.69 0.05
CA THR A 278 -10.76 24.91 -0.37
C THR A 278 -9.78 24.16 0.53
N VAL A 279 -10.02 24.15 1.86
CA VAL A 279 -9.20 23.39 2.81
C VAL A 279 -9.35 21.89 2.56
N VAL A 280 -10.58 21.37 2.47
CA VAL A 280 -10.84 19.93 2.28
C VAL A 280 -10.20 19.42 0.99
N ILE A 281 -10.34 20.15 -0.12
CA ILE A 281 -9.73 19.76 -1.40
C ILE A 281 -8.19 19.84 -1.33
N GLY A 282 -7.64 20.81 -0.61
CA GLY A 282 -6.20 20.93 -0.37
C GLY A 282 -5.61 19.79 0.46
N VAL A 283 -6.34 19.35 1.49
CA VAL A 283 -5.98 18.19 2.31
C VAL A 283 -6.11 16.91 1.49
N ALA A 284 -7.22 16.72 0.77
CA ALA A 284 -7.45 15.55 -0.06
C ALA A 284 -6.38 15.40 -1.16
N SER A 285 -5.99 16.49 -1.81
CA SER A 285 -4.98 16.47 -2.88
C SER A 285 -3.56 16.15 -2.41
N THR A 286 -3.29 16.23 -1.09
CA THR A 286 -2.00 15.90 -0.50
C THR A 286 -2.04 14.56 0.24
N LEU A 287 -3.06 14.29 1.06
CA LEU A 287 -3.14 13.07 1.86
C LEU A 287 -3.59 11.84 1.08
N ILE A 288 -4.50 11.96 0.11
CA ILE A 288 -4.96 10.80 -0.67
C ILE A 288 -3.79 10.20 -1.47
N PRO A 289 -2.98 10.97 -2.23
CA PRO A 289 -1.82 10.42 -2.91
C PRO A 289 -0.73 9.93 -1.94
N TYR A 290 -0.64 10.53 -0.75
CA TYR A 290 0.33 10.13 0.27
C TYR A 290 0.01 8.77 0.90
N ILE A 291 -1.27 8.47 1.12
CA ILE A 291 -1.70 7.23 1.78
C ILE A 291 -2.01 6.14 0.74
N GLY A 292 -2.71 6.50 -0.34
CA GLY A 292 -3.31 5.55 -1.28
C GLY A 292 -2.46 5.15 -2.48
N LEU A 293 -1.29 5.78 -2.72
CA LEU A 293 -0.43 5.46 -3.86
C LEU A 293 0.93 4.89 -3.44
N SER A 294 1.42 3.94 -4.23
CA SER A 294 2.79 3.42 -4.10
C SER A 294 3.83 4.54 -4.23
N ARG A 295 5.00 4.36 -3.61
CA ARG A 295 6.07 5.39 -3.61
C ARG A 295 6.47 5.76 -5.05
N GLN A 296 6.62 4.77 -5.92
CA GLN A 296 7.02 4.98 -7.31
C GLN A 296 6.00 5.82 -8.10
N ILE A 297 4.69 5.55 -7.94
CA ILE A 297 3.64 6.32 -8.61
C ILE A 297 3.56 7.73 -8.03
N CYS A 298 3.69 7.88 -6.71
CA CYS A 298 3.69 9.18 -6.05
C CYS A 298 4.72 10.12 -6.68
N TYR A 299 5.98 9.70 -6.79
CA TYR A 299 7.03 10.53 -7.38
C TYR A 299 6.88 10.78 -8.89
N ARG A 300 6.02 10.04 -9.61
CA ARG A 300 5.74 10.29 -11.04
C ARG A 300 4.72 11.40 -11.28
N LEU A 301 3.88 11.72 -10.30
CA LEU A 301 2.81 12.70 -10.46
C LEU A 301 3.35 14.15 -10.41
N PRO A 302 2.95 15.04 -11.33
CA PRO A 302 3.29 16.46 -11.30
C PRO A 302 2.44 17.21 -10.26
N LEU A 303 2.47 16.75 -9.01
CA LEU A 303 1.74 17.31 -7.87
C LEU A 303 2.71 17.95 -6.87
N PRO A 304 2.22 18.74 -5.89
CA PRO A 304 3.07 19.32 -4.85
C PRO A 304 3.69 18.28 -3.91
N LEU A 305 3.01 17.14 -3.69
CA LEU A 305 3.39 16.14 -2.70
C LEU A 305 4.80 15.53 -2.91
N PRO A 306 5.20 15.09 -4.12
CA PRO A 306 6.55 14.57 -4.36
C PRO A 306 7.67 15.53 -3.96
N PHE A 307 7.48 16.83 -4.22
CA PHE A 307 8.43 17.87 -3.84
C PHE A 307 8.45 18.15 -2.34
N LEU A 308 7.32 17.97 -1.64
CA LEU A 308 7.26 18.07 -0.18
C LEU A 308 8.01 16.92 0.52
N LEU A 309 7.99 15.72 -0.04
CA LEU A 309 8.77 14.59 0.47
C LEU A 309 10.27 14.76 0.14
N ALA A 310 10.56 15.11 -1.11
CA ALA A 310 11.88 15.39 -1.71
C ALA A 310 12.90 14.24 -1.70
N THR A 311 12.93 13.39 -0.67
CA THR A 311 13.96 12.35 -0.45
C THR A 311 14.05 11.35 -1.60
N GLY A 312 12.92 10.92 -2.15
CA GLY A 312 12.88 9.96 -3.26
C GLY A 312 13.46 10.49 -4.58
N PHE A 313 13.77 11.78 -4.69
CA PHE A 313 14.52 12.29 -5.85
C PHE A 313 16.02 12.00 -5.76
N LEU A 314 16.57 11.74 -4.58
CA LEU A 314 17.98 11.41 -4.37
C LEU A 314 18.18 9.92 -4.05
N GLU A 315 17.12 9.24 -3.60
CA GLU A 315 17.08 7.80 -3.37
C GLU A 315 17.39 7.03 -4.65
N GLY A 316 18.25 6.04 -4.51
CA GLY A 316 18.64 5.15 -5.60
C GLY A 316 17.70 3.98 -5.74
N THR A 317 18.08 3.05 -6.60
CA THR A 317 17.34 1.81 -6.74
C THR A 317 17.41 1.02 -5.44
N SER A 318 16.27 0.74 -4.81
CA SER A 318 16.19 -0.10 -3.62
C SER A 318 15.54 -1.42 -3.97
N SER A 319 16.24 -2.51 -3.69
CA SER A 319 15.71 -3.87 -3.72
C SER A 319 15.62 -4.38 -2.29
N VAL A 320 14.51 -5.04 -1.97
CA VAL A 320 14.35 -5.80 -0.73
C VAL A 320 14.43 -7.27 -1.15
N GLU A 321 15.30 -8.04 -0.50
CA GLU A 321 15.31 -9.49 -0.68
C GLU A 321 14.04 -10.07 -0.08
N ASP A 322 13.31 -10.84 -0.89
CA ASP A 322 12.14 -11.56 -0.40
C ASP A 322 12.60 -12.69 0.54
N SER A 323 12.14 -12.60 1.78
CA SER A 323 12.45 -13.53 2.86
C SER A 323 12.08 -15.00 2.59
N LEU A 324 11.26 -15.28 1.57
CA LEU A 324 10.83 -16.63 1.21
C LEU A 324 11.55 -17.21 -0.02
N THR A 325 11.87 -16.39 -1.03
CA THR A 325 12.49 -16.83 -2.28
C THR A 325 13.99 -16.49 -2.39
N GLY A 326 14.47 -15.53 -1.60
CA GLY A 326 15.83 -15.00 -1.70
C GLY A 326 16.07 -14.16 -2.96
N GLU A 327 15.02 -13.83 -3.73
CA GLU A 327 15.13 -12.98 -4.91
C GLU A 327 14.97 -11.49 -4.55
N ALA A 328 15.70 -10.63 -5.25
CA ALA A 328 15.73 -9.19 -4.99
C ALA A 328 14.53 -8.49 -5.64
N VAL A 329 13.48 -8.18 -4.87
CA VAL A 329 12.29 -7.46 -5.32
C VAL A 329 12.52 -5.93 -5.27
N MET A 330 12.33 -5.28 -6.41
CA MET A 330 12.68 -3.87 -6.60
C MET A 330 11.59 -2.92 -6.07
N THR A 331 11.74 -2.39 -4.86
CA THR A 331 10.72 -1.50 -4.23
C THR A 331 10.72 -0.07 -4.77
N PHE A 332 11.86 0.40 -5.28
CA PHE A 332 11.98 1.72 -5.88
C PHE A 332 13.05 1.70 -6.99
N SER A 333 12.74 2.29 -8.13
CA SER A 333 13.69 2.43 -9.25
C SER A 333 14.26 3.84 -9.29
N GLU A 334 15.59 3.98 -9.36
CA GLU A 334 16.20 5.29 -9.59
C GLU A 334 15.68 5.90 -10.90
N ARG A 335 15.40 7.21 -10.86
CA ARG A 335 14.78 7.91 -11.99
C ARG A 335 15.80 8.49 -12.95
N SER A 336 15.54 8.32 -14.24
CA SER A 336 16.34 8.93 -15.30
C SER A 336 16.32 10.47 -15.22
N PRO A 337 17.42 11.15 -15.57
CA PRO A 337 17.49 12.61 -15.53
C PRO A 337 16.51 13.27 -16.51
N GLN A 338 16.17 12.59 -17.62
CA GLN A 338 15.20 13.08 -18.61
C GLN A 338 13.78 13.13 -18.05
N GLU A 339 13.36 12.08 -17.33
CA GLU A 339 12.04 12.06 -16.68
C GLU A 339 11.93 13.08 -15.56
N LEU A 340 13.01 13.28 -14.79
CA LEU A 340 13.06 14.35 -13.77
C LEU A 340 12.86 15.72 -14.42
N LEU A 341 13.58 16.00 -15.52
CA LEU A 341 13.47 17.27 -16.23
C LEU A 341 12.06 17.48 -16.79
N ALA A 342 11.44 16.44 -17.35
CA ALA A 342 10.05 16.48 -17.81
C ALA A 342 9.06 16.77 -16.66
N LEU A 343 9.24 16.11 -15.51
CA LEU A 343 8.42 16.34 -14.32
C LEU A 343 8.57 17.80 -13.83
N PHE A 344 9.79 18.31 -13.69
CA PHE A 344 10.03 19.69 -13.28
C PHE A 344 9.42 20.69 -14.26
N GLY A 345 9.56 20.43 -15.58
CA GLY A 345 8.95 21.26 -16.62
C GLY A 345 7.43 21.31 -16.54
N LEU A 346 6.77 20.15 -16.40
CA LEU A 346 5.32 20.05 -16.24
C LEU A 346 4.84 20.76 -14.95
N SER A 347 5.56 20.55 -13.85
CA SER A 347 5.24 21.17 -12.55
C SER A 347 5.36 22.69 -12.61
N ALA A 348 6.41 23.21 -13.25
CA ALA A 348 6.60 24.65 -13.47
C ALA A 348 5.52 25.24 -14.40
N ALA A 349 5.11 24.50 -15.44
CA ALA A 349 4.01 24.92 -16.32
C ALA A 349 2.68 25.01 -15.55
N PHE A 350 2.34 24.02 -14.73
CA PHE A 350 1.14 24.08 -13.88
C PHE A 350 1.21 25.22 -12.87
N PHE A 351 2.34 25.40 -12.20
CA PHE A 351 2.56 26.49 -11.25
C PHE A 351 2.32 27.86 -11.88
N THR A 352 2.94 28.13 -13.04
CA THR A 352 2.79 29.40 -13.75
C THR A 352 1.37 29.62 -14.27
N LEU A 353 0.70 28.58 -14.77
CA LEU A 353 -0.68 28.63 -15.23
C LEU A 353 -1.65 28.96 -14.08
N MET A 354 -1.47 28.35 -12.91
CA MET A 354 -2.28 28.63 -11.72
C MET A 354 -2.13 30.08 -11.26
N ILE A 355 -0.89 30.59 -11.14
CA ILE A 355 -0.65 31.99 -10.77
C ILE A 355 -1.25 32.94 -11.81
N TRP A 356 -1.02 32.68 -13.09
CA TRP A 356 -1.60 33.48 -14.16
C TRP A 356 -3.13 33.51 -14.08
N TRP A 357 -3.78 32.38 -13.81
CA TRP A 357 -5.22 32.29 -13.63
C TRP A 357 -5.73 33.10 -12.44
N VAL A 358 -5.07 32.99 -11.28
CA VAL A 358 -5.39 33.77 -10.07
C VAL A 358 -5.30 35.27 -10.35
N LEU A 359 -4.24 35.71 -11.03
CA LEU A 359 -4.08 37.12 -11.41
C LEU A 359 -5.13 37.55 -12.44
N ARG A 360 -5.43 36.70 -13.43
CA ARG A 360 -6.43 36.96 -14.47
C ARG A 360 -7.83 37.13 -13.90
N GLN A 361 -8.23 36.32 -12.93
CA GLN A 361 -9.56 36.42 -12.31
C GLN A 361 -9.72 37.68 -11.44
N ASN A 362 -8.62 38.18 -10.89
CA ASN A 362 -8.58 39.37 -10.04
C ASN A 362 -8.17 40.66 -10.78
N THR A 363 -8.14 40.64 -12.13
CA THR A 363 -8.03 41.88 -12.91
C THR A 363 -9.33 42.66 -12.90
N ASN A 364 -9.24 43.97 -13.10
CA ASN A 364 -10.38 44.87 -13.10
C ASN A 364 -11.37 44.46 -14.21
N CYS A 365 -12.64 44.29 -13.86
CA CYS A 365 -13.69 43.92 -14.81
C CYS A 365 -14.01 44.99 -15.85
N TRP A 366 -13.66 46.26 -15.59
CA TRP A 366 -13.93 47.41 -16.47
C TRP A 366 -12.78 47.74 -17.42
N GLN A 367 -11.56 47.31 -17.12
CA GLN A 367 -10.38 47.50 -17.99
C GLN A 367 -10.11 46.30 -18.89
N SER A 368 -10.79 45.18 -18.63
CA SER A 368 -10.64 43.95 -19.40
C SER A 368 -11.86 43.81 -20.30
N ASP A 369 -11.71 43.97 -21.61
CA ASP A 369 -12.75 43.59 -22.59
C ASP A 369 -12.96 42.07 -22.52
N ARG A 370 -13.81 41.62 -21.58
CA ARG A 370 -14.04 40.20 -21.32
C ARG A 370 -15.15 39.67 -22.24
N LYS A 371 -14.78 38.81 -23.20
CA LYS A 371 -15.72 37.76 -23.62
C LYS A 371 -15.88 36.77 -22.46
N PRO A 372 -17.10 36.44 -22.00
CA PRO A 372 -17.30 35.50 -20.91
C PRO A 372 -16.89 34.09 -21.37
N VAL A 373 -15.68 33.65 -21.00
CA VAL A 373 -15.23 32.28 -21.28
C VAL A 373 -15.89 31.33 -20.26
N LYS A 374 -17.20 31.10 -20.42
CA LYS A 374 -17.97 30.15 -19.61
C LYS A 374 -17.40 28.72 -19.70
N GLY A 375 -16.68 28.39 -20.79
CA GLY A 375 -16.04 27.08 -21.00
C GLY A 375 -14.74 26.83 -20.22
N CYS A 376 -13.98 27.84 -19.80
CA CYS A 376 -12.67 27.61 -19.14
C CYS A 376 -12.79 27.16 -17.67
N ARG A 377 -13.90 27.48 -16.98
CA ARG A 377 -14.13 26.94 -15.63
C ARG A 377 -14.39 25.44 -15.68
N ALA A 378 -15.18 25.01 -16.66
CA ALA A 378 -15.39 23.60 -16.94
C ALA A 378 -14.10 22.93 -17.42
N ALA A 379 -13.31 23.57 -18.29
CA ALA A 379 -12.03 23.04 -18.77
C ALA A 379 -10.95 22.89 -17.67
N ALA A 380 -10.90 23.83 -16.72
CA ALA A 380 -9.98 23.77 -15.58
C ALA A 380 -10.43 22.76 -14.52
N LEU A 381 -11.74 22.61 -14.31
CA LEU A 381 -12.32 21.54 -13.49
C LEU A 381 -12.14 20.16 -14.16
N SER A 382 -12.27 20.07 -15.49
CA SER A 382 -12.05 18.82 -16.22
C SER A 382 -10.58 18.42 -16.24
N LEU A 383 -9.63 19.36 -16.24
CA LEU A 383 -8.20 19.05 -16.09
C LEU A 383 -7.86 18.47 -14.70
N LEU A 384 -8.58 18.90 -13.65
CA LEU A 384 -8.49 18.35 -12.29
C LEU A 384 -9.22 17.00 -12.17
N LEU A 385 -10.34 16.81 -12.86
CA LEU A 385 -11.12 15.56 -12.89
C LEU A 385 -10.47 14.45 -13.75
N LEU A 386 -9.67 14.80 -14.76
CA LEU A 386 -8.96 13.84 -15.61
C LEU A 386 -7.91 13.01 -14.84
N ILE A 387 -7.58 13.38 -13.60
CA ILE A 387 -6.66 12.63 -12.72
C ILE A 387 -7.45 11.69 -11.77
N SER A 388 -8.79 11.72 -11.77
CA SER A 388 -9.64 11.02 -10.79
C SER A 388 -10.63 10.01 -11.40
N LEU A 389 -10.54 9.70 -12.70
CA LEU A 389 -11.48 8.81 -13.37
C LEU A 389 -10.77 7.57 -13.91
N SER A 390 -10.63 6.58 -13.04
CA SER A 390 -10.61 5.17 -13.42
C SER A 390 -11.76 4.48 -12.69
N GLY A 391 -12.68 3.88 -13.44
CA GLY A 391 -13.80 3.09 -12.93
C GLY A 391 -15.15 3.58 -13.46
N CYS A 392 -16.13 2.74 -13.78
CA CYS A 392 -16.25 1.29 -13.85
C CYS A 392 -17.35 1.05 -14.90
N SER A 393 -17.21 0.09 -15.81
CA SER A 393 -18.37 -0.44 -16.55
C SER A 393 -19.04 -1.49 -15.65
N PHE A 394 -20.35 -1.41 -15.49
CA PHE A 394 -21.11 -2.40 -14.74
C PHE A 394 -21.67 -3.40 -15.75
N GLY A 395 -21.10 -4.60 -15.80
CA GLY A 395 -21.64 -5.72 -16.57
C GLY A 395 -22.66 -6.49 -15.75
N THR A 396 -23.85 -6.72 -16.30
CA THR A 396 -24.86 -7.63 -15.74
C THR A 396 -24.46 -9.08 -16.06
N SER A 397 -24.21 -9.88 -15.02
CA SER A 397 -24.02 -11.34 -15.07
C SER A 397 -25.34 -12.05 -15.36
N ALA A 398 -25.30 -13.22 -15.99
CA ALA A 398 -26.48 -14.01 -16.34
C ALA A 398 -26.37 -15.40 -15.67
N ASN A 399 -27.17 -15.64 -14.63
CA ASN A 399 -27.17 -16.80 -13.74
C ASN A 399 -26.69 -18.17 -14.31
N GLY A 400 -25.48 -18.59 -13.94
CA GLY A 400 -24.91 -19.90 -14.20
C GLY A 400 -25.15 -20.93 -13.08
N ILE A 401 -25.09 -22.22 -13.45
CA ILE A 401 -25.24 -23.36 -12.53
C ILE A 401 -23.89 -23.67 -11.87
N TYR A 402 -23.88 -23.84 -10.55
CA TYR A 402 -22.73 -24.24 -9.75
C TYR A 402 -22.93 -25.64 -9.17
N ASN A 403 -21.88 -26.47 -9.20
CA ASN A 403 -21.79 -27.72 -8.44
C ASN A 403 -20.43 -27.77 -7.73
N SER A 404 -20.41 -28.14 -6.46
CA SER A 404 -19.17 -28.24 -5.68
C SER A 404 -18.29 -29.44 -6.04
N SER A 405 -18.87 -30.47 -6.68
CA SER A 405 -18.18 -31.72 -7.03
C SER A 405 -17.48 -31.68 -8.38
N SER A 406 -17.85 -30.74 -9.26
CA SER A 406 -17.38 -30.73 -10.65
C SER A 406 -16.33 -29.66 -10.92
N GLN A 407 -15.50 -29.92 -11.93
CA GLN A 407 -14.59 -28.91 -12.48
C GLN A 407 -15.40 -27.80 -13.15
N SER A 408 -15.15 -26.55 -12.77
CA SER A 408 -15.86 -25.40 -13.34
C SER A 408 -15.44 -25.20 -14.80
N ALA A 409 -16.40 -25.30 -15.71
CA ALA A 409 -16.16 -25.17 -17.14
C ALA A 409 -17.07 -24.11 -17.79
N SER A 410 -16.49 -23.33 -18.70
CA SER A 410 -17.17 -22.38 -19.59
C SER A 410 -17.42 -23.05 -20.95
N GLU A 411 -18.28 -22.46 -21.79
CA GLU A 411 -18.50 -22.89 -23.17
C GLU A 411 -17.18 -22.99 -23.99
N THR A 412 -16.18 -22.16 -23.66
CA THR A 412 -14.92 -22.08 -24.43
C THR A 412 -13.68 -22.61 -23.68
N TYR A 413 -13.67 -22.57 -22.35
CA TYR A 413 -12.50 -22.90 -21.53
C TYR A 413 -12.85 -23.81 -20.34
N ASN A 414 -12.02 -24.82 -20.09
CA ASN A 414 -12.02 -25.57 -18.83
C ASN A 414 -11.03 -24.93 -17.87
N VAL A 415 -11.41 -24.80 -16.59
CA VAL A 415 -10.49 -24.37 -15.54
C VAL A 415 -9.90 -25.61 -14.88
N ILE A 416 -8.60 -25.83 -15.09
CA ILE A 416 -7.86 -26.94 -14.49
C ILE A 416 -7.08 -26.43 -13.28
N PHE A 417 -7.31 -27.04 -12.13
CA PHE A 417 -6.51 -26.84 -10.93
C PHE A 417 -5.45 -27.93 -10.84
N ASP A 418 -4.17 -27.54 -10.81
CA ASP A 418 -3.06 -28.46 -10.59
C ASP A 418 -2.73 -28.53 -9.09
N ASP A 419 -2.98 -29.69 -8.47
CA ASP A 419 -2.77 -29.94 -7.04
C ASP A 419 -1.26 -29.91 -6.65
N GLN A 420 -0.34 -30.16 -7.59
CA GLN A 420 1.09 -30.15 -7.33
C GLN A 420 1.67 -28.74 -7.29
N THR A 421 1.20 -27.87 -8.19
CA THR A 421 1.68 -26.49 -8.30
C THR A 421 0.76 -25.48 -7.62
N ARG A 422 -0.45 -25.89 -7.20
CA ARG A 422 -1.55 -25.03 -6.70
C ARG A 422 -1.87 -23.87 -7.64
N THR A 423 -1.77 -24.09 -8.95
CA THR A 423 -2.04 -23.08 -9.97
C THR A 423 -3.28 -23.42 -10.78
N TYR A 424 -4.01 -22.39 -11.21
CA TYR A 424 -5.14 -22.52 -12.12
C TYR A 424 -4.69 -22.24 -13.55
N SER A 425 -5.05 -23.13 -14.46
CA SER A 425 -4.80 -23.01 -15.89
C SER A 425 -6.11 -23.07 -16.67
N LEU A 426 -6.17 -22.32 -17.77
CA LEU A 426 -7.30 -22.31 -18.70
C LEU A 426 -6.97 -23.21 -19.88
N GLU A 427 -7.69 -24.31 -20.04
CA GLU A 427 -7.61 -25.18 -21.20
C GLU A 427 -8.66 -24.76 -22.23
N ASN A 428 -8.23 -24.40 -23.45
CA ASN A 428 -9.14 -24.09 -24.54
C ASN A 428 -9.81 -25.37 -25.08
N ARG A 429 -11.15 -25.46 -25.01
CA ARG A 429 -11.91 -26.66 -25.41
C ARG A 429 -11.74 -27.04 -26.90
N ALA A 430 -11.53 -26.06 -27.78
CA ALA A 430 -11.43 -26.31 -29.23
C ALA A 430 -10.03 -26.74 -29.67
N THR A 431 -8.98 -26.38 -28.92
CA THR A 431 -7.58 -26.55 -29.33
C THR A 431 -6.75 -27.40 -28.37
N GLY A 432 -7.24 -27.65 -27.14
CA GLY A 432 -6.49 -28.30 -26.07
C GLY A 432 -5.30 -27.49 -25.56
N ALA A 433 -5.21 -26.20 -25.93
CA ALA A 433 -4.10 -25.34 -25.54
C ALA A 433 -4.29 -24.86 -24.09
N LEU A 434 -3.28 -25.10 -23.26
CA LEU A 434 -3.21 -24.61 -21.88
C LEU A 434 -2.66 -23.19 -21.84
N THR A 435 -3.43 -22.27 -21.29
CA THR A 435 -3.05 -20.88 -21.04
C THR A 435 -3.03 -20.66 -19.53
N ALA A 436 -1.91 -20.20 -18.97
CA ALA A 436 -1.87 -19.84 -17.56
C ALA A 436 -2.84 -18.67 -17.30
N LEU A 437 -3.64 -18.75 -16.24
CA LEU A 437 -4.43 -17.60 -15.78
C LEU A 437 -3.43 -16.51 -15.37
N ALA A 438 -3.25 -15.50 -16.22
CA ALA A 438 -2.25 -14.46 -16.00
C ALA A 438 -2.66 -13.61 -14.79
N LEU A 439 -1.99 -13.80 -13.65
CA LEU A 439 -2.06 -12.87 -12.54
C LEU A 439 -1.62 -11.48 -13.04
N SER A 440 -2.38 -10.44 -12.72
CA SER A 440 -2.38 -9.18 -13.46
C SER A 440 -0.97 -8.62 -13.75
N PRO A 441 -0.64 -8.27 -15.01
CA PRO A 441 0.71 -7.79 -15.39
C PRO A 441 1.06 -6.39 -14.84
N LEU A 442 0.09 -5.69 -14.23
CA LEU A 442 0.31 -4.43 -13.53
C LEU A 442 0.95 -4.59 -12.14
N PHE A 443 0.85 -5.78 -11.54
CA PHE A 443 1.29 -6.04 -10.17
C PHE A 443 2.13 -7.30 -9.99
N GLY A 444 2.22 -8.18 -11.00
CA GLY A 444 3.02 -9.41 -10.98
C GLY A 444 4.54 -9.25 -10.81
N ALA A 445 5.04 -8.04 -10.54
CA ALA A 445 6.43 -7.77 -10.16
C ALA A 445 6.58 -7.31 -8.69
N PHE A 446 5.49 -7.13 -7.94
CA PHE A 446 5.47 -6.47 -6.61
C PHE A 446 4.50 -7.12 -5.61
N SER A 447 4.15 -8.40 -5.75
CA SER A 447 3.21 -9.06 -4.84
C SER A 447 3.55 -10.53 -4.60
N ASP A 448 4.41 -10.77 -3.62
CA ASP A 448 4.64 -12.10 -3.08
C ASP A 448 3.42 -12.51 -2.25
N GLY A 449 2.70 -13.53 -2.72
CA GLY A 449 1.56 -14.11 -2.02
C GLY A 449 0.20 -13.91 -2.68
N GLU A 450 0.15 -13.59 -3.99
CA GLU A 450 -1.12 -13.68 -4.72
C GLU A 450 -1.45 -15.15 -5.02
N SER A 451 -2.39 -15.71 -4.26
CA SER A 451 -2.92 -17.06 -4.50
C SER A 451 -4.39 -16.97 -4.90
N VAL A 452 -4.72 -17.66 -6.00
CA VAL A 452 -6.12 -17.93 -6.34
C VAL A 452 -6.62 -19.03 -5.41
N HIS A 453 -7.70 -18.76 -4.68
CA HIS A 453 -8.27 -19.68 -3.70
C HIS A 453 -9.51 -20.41 -4.19
N ALA A 454 -10.25 -19.79 -5.09
CA ALA A 454 -11.51 -20.32 -5.59
C ALA A 454 -11.82 -19.72 -6.97
N VAL A 455 -12.51 -20.49 -7.80
CA VAL A 455 -12.97 -20.08 -9.12
C VAL A 455 -14.45 -20.43 -9.27
N TYR A 456 -15.21 -19.53 -9.87
CA TYR A 456 -16.60 -19.68 -10.24
C TYR A 456 -16.77 -19.27 -11.70
N VAL A 457 -17.46 -20.08 -12.50
CA VAL A 457 -17.65 -19.82 -13.92
C VAL A 457 -19.13 -19.59 -14.21
N ASP A 458 -19.41 -18.53 -14.97
CA ASP A 458 -20.75 -18.11 -15.35
C ASP A 458 -20.79 -17.75 -16.84
N ALA A 459 -21.24 -18.70 -17.67
CA ALA A 459 -21.30 -18.56 -19.13
C ALA A 459 -19.96 -18.08 -19.75
N ALA A 460 -19.89 -16.80 -20.15
CA ALA A 460 -18.74 -16.14 -20.76
C ALA A 460 -17.82 -15.41 -19.76
N TYR A 461 -18.06 -15.55 -18.45
CA TYR A 461 -17.26 -14.90 -17.41
C TYR A 461 -16.66 -15.93 -16.45
N ILE A 462 -15.38 -15.75 -16.14
CA ILE A 462 -14.66 -16.51 -15.11
C ILE A 462 -14.43 -15.57 -13.94
N TYR A 463 -14.97 -15.91 -12.78
CA TYR A 463 -14.72 -15.21 -11.53
C TYR A 463 -13.69 -15.98 -10.73
N TYR A 464 -12.61 -15.33 -10.32
CA TYR A 464 -11.60 -15.96 -9.48
C TYR A 464 -11.32 -15.09 -8.25
N MET A 465 -11.12 -15.74 -7.11
CA MET A 465 -10.83 -15.09 -5.83
C MET A 465 -9.33 -15.13 -5.58
N THR A 466 -8.71 -13.97 -5.47
CA THR A 466 -7.30 -13.84 -5.08
C THR A 466 -7.18 -13.33 -3.66
N SER A 467 -6.23 -13.85 -2.90
CA SER A 467 -5.76 -13.19 -1.68
C SER A 467 -4.36 -12.65 -1.90
N ARG A 468 -4.08 -11.47 -1.38
CA ARG A 468 -2.77 -10.81 -1.42
C ARG A 468 -2.41 -10.34 -0.03
N THR A 469 -1.21 -10.67 0.46
CA THR A 469 -0.70 -10.11 1.72
C THR A 469 0.37 -9.08 1.39
N GLU A 470 0.15 -7.82 1.73
CA GLU A 470 1.13 -6.75 1.55
C GLU A 470 1.78 -6.38 2.88
N GLN A 471 3.10 -6.20 2.86
CA GLN A 471 3.83 -5.52 3.93
C GLN A 471 3.80 -4.01 3.68
N TYR A 472 3.09 -3.29 4.53
CA TYR A 472 3.03 -1.84 4.53
C TYR A 472 4.01 -1.29 5.56
N VAL A 473 4.96 -0.47 5.11
CA VAL A 473 5.78 0.34 6.01
C VAL A 473 5.00 1.61 6.32
N ASP A 474 4.46 1.70 7.54
CA ASP A 474 3.68 2.87 7.95
C ASP A 474 4.51 4.15 7.83
N ARG A 475 4.03 5.10 7.02
CA ARG A 475 4.72 6.38 6.82
C ARG A 475 4.56 7.34 8.01
N VAL A 476 3.83 6.93 9.05
CA VAL A 476 3.58 7.69 10.28
C VAL A 476 3.83 6.78 11.48
N GLY A 477 5.11 6.57 11.81
CA GLY A 477 5.54 5.68 12.89
C GLY A 477 6.62 4.71 12.42
N SER A 478 7.03 3.80 13.30
CA SER A 478 8.01 2.73 13.04
C SER A 478 7.31 1.38 13.15
N TYR A 479 6.23 1.19 12.39
CA TYR A 479 5.44 -0.03 12.41
C TYR A 479 5.47 -0.64 11.00
N ASN A 480 5.97 -1.88 10.90
CA ASN A 480 5.74 -2.70 9.73
C ASN A 480 4.40 -3.37 9.94
N SER A 481 3.39 -2.99 9.17
CA SER A 481 2.05 -3.56 9.24
C SER A 481 1.82 -4.47 8.04
N THR A 482 1.49 -5.74 8.28
CA THR A 482 1.00 -6.64 7.23
C THR A 482 -0.51 -6.49 7.13
N PHE A 483 -1.04 -6.42 5.91
CA PHE A 483 -2.48 -6.57 5.69
C PHE A 483 -2.74 -7.57 4.58
N THR A 484 -3.75 -8.41 4.78
CA THR A 484 -4.22 -9.35 3.78
C THR A 484 -5.49 -8.79 3.13
N GLN A 485 -5.48 -8.70 1.82
CA GLN A 485 -6.56 -8.23 0.96
C GLN A 485 -7.07 -9.41 0.13
N VAL A 486 -8.40 -9.59 0.08
CA VAL A 486 -9.06 -10.59 -0.76
C VAL A 486 -9.89 -9.86 -1.80
N SER A 487 -9.68 -10.19 -3.07
CA SER A 487 -10.42 -9.66 -4.22
C SER A 487 -11.06 -10.75 -5.05
N ILE A 488 -12.25 -10.48 -5.60
CA ILE A 488 -12.88 -11.29 -6.64
C ILE A 488 -12.77 -10.54 -7.96
N VAL A 489 -12.09 -11.16 -8.91
CA VAL A 489 -11.87 -10.63 -10.25
C VAL A 489 -12.74 -11.38 -11.23
N GLN A 490 -13.45 -10.63 -12.08
CA GLN A 490 -14.20 -11.11 -13.22
C GLN A 490 -13.32 -11.00 -14.47
N LEU A 491 -13.15 -12.11 -15.18
CA LEU A 491 -12.45 -12.21 -16.45
C LEU A 491 -13.48 -12.52 -17.54
N ASN A 492 -13.53 -11.68 -18.58
CA ASN A 492 -14.33 -11.96 -19.77
C ASN A 492 -13.57 -12.94 -20.69
N THR A 493 -14.17 -14.08 -21.05
CA THR A 493 -13.52 -15.12 -21.86
C THR A 493 -13.40 -14.78 -23.34
N GLU A 494 -14.18 -13.81 -23.84
CA GLU A 494 -14.11 -13.34 -25.23
C GLU A 494 -13.06 -12.23 -25.42
N THR A 495 -12.99 -11.29 -24.47
CA THR A 495 -12.12 -10.11 -24.57
C THR A 495 -10.84 -10.19 -23.74
N PHE A 496 -10.75 -11.15 -22.80
CA PHE A 496 -9.70 -11.25 -21.78
C PHE A 496 -9.54 -9.99 -20.91
N GLU A 497 -10.60 -9.19 -20.78
CA GLU A 497 -10.60 -8.03 -19.87
C GLU A 497 -10.90 -8.47 -18.43
N GLU A 498 -10.09 -7.98 -17.49
CA GLU A 498 -10.22 -8.23 -16.05
C GLU A 498 -10.88 -7.04 -15.34
N GLN A 499 -11.82 -7.34 -14.44
CA GLN A 499 -12.50 -6.34 -13.62
C GLN A 499 -12.67 -6.84 -12.18
N VAL A 500 -12.25 -6.04 -11.20
CA VAL A 500 -12.49 -6.35 -9.78
C VAL A 500 -13.96 -6.07 -9.42
N VAL A 501 -14.66 -7.09 -8.93
CA VAL A 501 -16.10 -7.03 -8.56
C VAL A 501 -16.31 -6.93 -7.05
N PHE A 502 -15.37 -7.45 -6.27
CA PHE A 502 -15.42 -7.40 -4.80
C PHE A 502 -14.00 -7.31 -4.24
N GLU A 503 -13.82 -6.51 -3.18
CA GLU A 503 -12.52 -6.31 -2.56
C GLU A 503 -12.68 -5.97 -1.07
N LYS A 504 -11.97 -6.70 -0.20
CA LYS A 504 -11.96 -6.48 1.25
C LYS A 504 -10.59 -6.77 1.86
N ILE A 505 -10.30 -6.06 2.95
CA ILE A 505 -9.13 -6.31 3.80
C ILE A 505 -9.60 -7.22 4.94
N THR A 506 -8.94 -8.36 5.10
CA THR A 506 -9.32 -9.44 6.03
C THR A 506 -8.50 -9.42 7.31
N ASP A 507 -7.22 -9.08 7.21
CA ASP A 507 -6.34 -8.81 8.36
C ASP A 507 -5.79 -7.39 8.23
N SER A 508 -5.93 -6.61 9.29
CA SER A 508 -5.31 -5.29 9.41
C SER A 508 -4.55 -5.23 10.72
N GLY A 509 -3.29 -5.67 10.71
CA GLY A 509 -2.29 -5.21 11.68
C GLY A 509 -1.97 -3.72 11.50
N ARG A 510 -2.94 -2.87 11.13
CA ARG A 510 -2.75 -1.47 10.78
C ARG A 510 -2.70 -0.63 12.06
N SER A 511 -1.61 0.12 12.19
CA SER A 511 -1.44 1.13 13.22
C SER A 511 -1.55 2.52 12.58
N LEU A 512 -2.73 3.15 12.67
CA LEU A 512 -2.86 4.54 12.19
C LEU A 512 -2.49 5.46 13.34
N LEU A 513 -1.40 6.21 13.21
CA LEU A 513 -0.92 7.15 14.23
C LEU A 513 -0.55 6.48 15.57
N GLY A 514 -0.08 5.23 15.55
CA GLY A 514 0.21 4.45 16.77
C GLY A 514 -1.03 3.94 17.49
N ILE A 515 -2.20 4.01 16.84
CA ILE A 515 -3.43 3.36 17.30
C ILE A 515 -3.61 2.11 16.46
N ASP A 516 -3.42 0.95 17.08
CA ASP A 516 -3.73 -0.32 16.47
C ASP A 516 -5.25 -0.44 16.36
N TYR A 517 -5.74 -0.57 15.13
CA TYR A 517 -7.14 -0.87 14.90
C TYR A 517 -7.23 -2.18 14.11
N THR A 518 -7.58 -3.24 14.82
CA THR A 518 -8.07 -4.46 14.18
C THR A 518 -9.44 -4.12 13.57
N LEU A 519 -9.53 -4.06 12.24
CA LEU A 519 -10.82 -4.21 11.59
C LEU A 519 -11.35 -5.58 12.06
N GLY A 520 -12.35 -5.56 12.93
CA GLY A 520 -12.83 -6.77 13.62
C GLY A 520 -13.19 -7.90 12.66
N ASP A 521 -13.21 -9.11 13.22
CA ASP A 521 -13.36 -10.45 12.60
C ASP A 521 -14.38 -10.63 11.47
N THR A 522 -15.20 -9.63 11.14
CA THR A 522 -16.28 -9.66 10.15
C THR A 522 -15.85 -10.23 8.80
N TRP A 523 -14.61 -10.00 8.35
CA TRP A 523 -14.12 -10.47 7.04
C TRP A 523 -13.06 -11.57 7.13
N MET A 524 -12.70 -12.04 8.33
CA MET A 524 -11.69 -13.09 8.52
C MET A 524 -12.05 -14.39 7.81
N PHE A 525 -13.35 -14.69 7.67
CA PHE A 525 -13.83 -15.90 7.00
C PHE A 525 -13.38 -16.00 5.53
N LEU A 526 -13.07 -14.87 4.87
CA LEU A 526 -12.58 -14.86 3.49
C LEU A 526 -11.20 -15.53 3.32
N GLN A 527 -10.39 -15.59 4.37
CA GLN A 527 -9.09 -16.28 4.34
C GLN A 527 -9.23 -17.81 4.37
N TYR A 528 -10.37 -18.32 4.83
CA TYR A 528 -10.63 -19.76 5.00
C TYR A 528 -11.68 -20.27 4.00
N CYS A 529 -11.99 -19.46 2.99
CA CYS A 529 -12.98 -19.77 1.97
C CYS A 529 -12.34 -20.58 0.84
N TYR A 530 -12.93 -21.73 0.52
CA TYR A 530 -12.43 -22.64 -0.53
C TYR A 530 -13.30 -22.65 -1.79
N GLY A 531 -14.44 -21.98 -1.78
CA GLY A 531 -15.35 -21.90 -2.92
C GLY A 531 -16.32 -20.74 -2.76
N PHE A 532 -16.79 -20.16 -3.86
CA PHE A 532 -17.84 -19.14 -3.84
C PHE A 532 -18.69 -19.23 -5.09
N PHE A 533 -19.90 -18.65 -5.01
CA PHE A 533 -20.79 -18.45 -6.15
C PHE A 533 -21.57 -17.16 -5.94
N LEU A 534 -22.19 -16.63 -6.99
CA LEU A 534 -22.81 -15.31 -6.97
C LEU A 534 -24.14 -15.26 -7.71
N ASN A 535 -24.96 -14.28 -7.34
CA ASN A 535 -26.10 -13.85 -8.13
C ASN A 535 -26.11 -12.32 -8.28
N ASP A 536 -27.21 -11.77 -8.82
CA ASP A 536 -27.36 -10.33 -9.02
C ASP A 536 -27.31 -9.52 -7.72
N ASP A 537 -27.75 -10.11 -6.61
CA ASP A 537 -27.97 -9.41 -5.33
C ASP A 537 -26.84 -9.63 -4.31
N SER A 538 -26.25 -10.83 -4.26
CA SER A 538 -25.36 -11.34 -3.21
C SER A 538 -24.22 -12.22 -3.72
N LEU A 539 -23.12 -12.26 -2.96
CA LEU A 539 -22.01 -13.21 -3.05
C LEU A 539 -22.17 -14.26 -1.94
N PHE A 540 -21.94 -15.54 -2.24
CA PHE A 540 -22.02 -16.63 -1.27
C PHE A 540 -20.66 -17.30 -1.16
N PHE A 541 -20.06 -17.23 0.04
CA PHE A 541 -18.74 -17.79 0.34
C PHE A 541 -18.90 -19.09 1.12
N ILE A 542 -18.24 -20.15 0.66
CA ILE A 542 -18.28 -21.47 1.28
C ILE A 542 -17.08 -21.61 2.21
N THR A 543 -17.36 -21.85 3.49
CA THR A 543 -16.35 -22.05 4.54
C THR A 543 -16.58 -23.37 5.27
N ASN A 544 -15.63 -23.80 6.09
CA ASN A 544 -15.79 -25.02 6.89
C ASN A 544 -16.94 -24.95 7.91
N ASP A 545 -17.32 -23.73 8.32
CA ASP A 545 -18.35 -23.51 9.35
C ASP A 545 -19.74 -23.25 8.76
N GLY A 546 -19.85 -23.01 7.44
CA GLY A 546 -21.11 -22.70 6.77
C GLY A 546 -20.95 -21.85 5.51
N ILE A 547 -22.07 -21.43 4.94
CA ILE A 547 -22.10 -20.51 3.78
C ILE A 547 -22.35 -19.09 4.29
N THR A 548 -21.49 -18.13 3.96
CA THR A 548 -21.67 -16.72 4.31
C THR A 548 -22.17 -15.93 3.10
N GLU A 549 -23.37 -15.36 3.22
CA GLU A 549 -23.97 -14.46 2.23
C GLU A 549 -23.48 -13.01 2.46
N VAL A 550 -23.08 -12.33 1.38
CA VAL A 550 -22.61 -10.95 1.38
C VAL A 550 -23.34 -10.16 0.29
N GLY A 551 -24.16 -9.20 0.67
CA GLY A 551 -24.90 -8.39 -0.31
C GLY A 551 -23.98 -7.50 -1.17
N ARG A 552 -24.15 -7.47 -2.49
CA ARG A 552 -23.25 -6.73 -3.41
C ARG A 552 -23.33 -5.21 -3.26
N THR A 553 -24.49 -4.67 -2.88
CA THR A 553 -24.70 -3.21 -2.75
C THR A 553 -24.39 -2.67 -1.35
N ILE A 554 -24.88 -3.36 -0.31
CA ILE A 554 -24.80 -2.89 1.10
C ILE A 554 -23.65 -3.58 1.86
N GLN A 555 -23.10 -4.67 1.32
CA GLN A 555 -21.98 -5.45 1.90
C GLN A 555 -22.27 -5.95 3.33
N LEU A 556 -23.53 -6.23 3.62
CA LEU A 556 -23.96 -6.85 4.87
C LEU A 556 -23.67 -8.36 4.81
N THR A 557 -23.00 -8.89 5.83
CA THR A 557 -22.67 -10.30 5.98
C THR A 557 -23.74 -11.04 6.77
N LYS A 558 -24.19 -12.20 6.29
CA LYS A 558 -25.14 -13.08 6.97
C LYS A 558 -24.69 -14.53 6.82
N MET A 559 -24.46 -15.22 7.93
CA MET A 559 -24.14 -16.64 7.91
C MET A 559 -25.40 -17.48 7.74
N LEU A 560 -25.36 -18.41 6.79
CA LEU A 560 -26.41 -19.39 6.51
C LEU A 560 -26.05 -20.71 7.20
N ASP A 561 -27.01 -21.25 7.96
CA ASP A 561 -26.89 -22.55 8.63
C ASP A 561 -27.10 -23.70 7.61
N ILE A 562 -26.13 -23.85 6.71
CA ILE A 562 -26.10 -24.86 5.65
C ILE A 562 -24.82 -25.69 5.85
N PRO A 563 -24.91 -27.01 6.01
CA PRO A 563 -23.74 -27.87 6.19
C PRO A 563 -22.91 -27.93 4.90
N THR A 564 -21.60 -27.73 5.03
CA THR A 564 -20.66 -27.67 3.89
C THR A 564 -19.87 -28.95 3.66
N ARG A 565 -20.08 -29.98 4.49
CA ARG A 565 -19.42 -31.30 4.39
C ARG A 565 -19.97 -32.22 3.30
N GLY A 566 -21.03 -31.81 2.59
CA GLY A 566 -21.61 -32.55 1.47
C GLY A 566 -21.71 -31.67 0.23
N ASN A 567 -22.18 -32.22 -0.88
CA ASN A 567 -22.29 -31.46 -2.12
C ASN A 567 -23.23 -30.25 -1.99
N ILE A 568 -22.84 -29.16 -2.64
CA ILE A 568 -23.60 -27.93 -2.75
C ILE A 568 -23.80 -27.65 -4.23
N ALA A 569 -25.04 -27.40 -4.64
CA ALA A 569 -25.34 -26.91 -5.97
C ALA A 569 -26.16 -25.62 -5.91
N PHE A 570 -26.02 -24.78 -6.94
CA PHE A 570 -26.73 -23.51 -7.00
C PHE A 570 -27.17 -23.20 -8.42
N ASP A 571 -28.42 -22.76 -8.60
CA ASP A 571 -29.05 -22.48 -9.91
C ASP A 571 -29.21 -20.98 -10.21
N GLY A 572 -28.53 -20.11 -9.46
CA GLY A 572 -28.72 -18.64 -9.52
C GLY A 572 -29.74 -18.11 -8.50
N ARG A 573 -30.61 -18.97 -7.96
CA ARG A 573 -31.66 -18.57 -7.00
C ARG A 573 -31.76 -19.48 -5.78
N THR A 574 -31.54 -20.77 -5.95
CA THR A 574 -31.80 -21.82 -4.97
C THR A 574 -30.51 -22.57 -4.72
N ILE A 575 -30.13 -22.68 -3.45
CA ILE A 575 -29.01 -23.49 -3.00
C ILE A 575 -29.55 -24.88 -2.64
N PHE A 576 -29.08 -25.91 -3.32
CA PHE A 576 -29.37 -27.30 -3.03
C PHE A 576 -28.25 -27.90 -2.18
N TYR A 577 -28.62 -28.64 -1.14
CA TYR A 577 -27.69 -29.30 -0.24
C TYR A 577 -28.33 -30.52 0.43
N ILE A 578 -27.50 -31.40 0.99
CA ILE A 578 -27.96 -32.52 1.82
C ILE A 578 -27.92 -32.09 3.29
N ASN A 579 -29.05 -32.18 3.99
CA ASN A 579 -29.11 -31.82 5.41
C ASN A 579 -28.59 -32.95 6.32
N GLU A 580 -28.52 -32.71 7.63
CA GLU A 580 -28.02 -33.69 8.62
C GLU A 580 -28.78 -35.03 8.60
N ASN A 581 -30.06 -35.02 8.21
CA ASN A 581 -30.89 -36.23 8.08
C ASN A 581 -30.71 -36.94 6.72
N SER A 582 -29.68 -36.57 5.95
CA SER A 582 -29.42 -37.06 4.59
C SER A 582 -30.53 -36.75 3.58
N LEU A 583 -31.38 -35.75 3.83
CA LEU A 583 -32.44 -35.34 2.90
C LEU A 583 -31.97 -34.21 1.99
N LEU A 584 -32.25 -34.36 0.69
CA LEU A 584 -32.01 -33.30 -0.28
C LEU A 584 -32.93 -32.11 0.02
N THR A 585 -32.33 -30.93 0.18
CA THR A 585 -33.01 -29.72 0.66
C THR A 585 -32.71 -28.55 -0.27
N ALA A 586 -33.74 -27.78 -0.60
CA ALA A 586 -33.65 -26.58 -1.43
C ALA A 586 -33.80 -25.33 -0.54
N TYR A 587 -32.85 -24.39 -0.61
CA TYR A 587 -32.87 -23.12 0.10
C TYR A 587 -33.04 -21.97 -0.89
N ASP A 588 -34.17 -21.25 -0.81
CA ASP A 588 -34.43 -20.10 -1.67
C ASP A 588 -33.77 -18.84 -1.09
N THR A 589 -32.83 -18.26 -1.83
CA THR A 589 -32.05 -17.08 -1.42
C THR A 589 -32.90 -15.82 -1.24
N LYS A 590 -34.06 -15.69 -1.92
CA LYS A 590 -34.94 -14.52 -1.78
C LYS A 590 -35.88 -14.62 -0.59
N THR A 591 -36.40 -15.81 -0.31
CA THR A 591 -37.35 -16.01 0.79
C THR A 591 -36.67 -16.45 2.09
N HIS A 592 -35.38 -16.82 2.03
CA HIS A 592 -34.58 -17.37 3.11
C HIS A 592 -35.22 -18.58 3.80
N LYS A 593 -35.93 -19.42 3.03
CA LYS A 593 -36.61 -20.61 3.53
C LYS A 593 -36.00 -21.88 2.95
N ALA A 594 -35.67 -22.82 3.83
CA ALA A 594 -35.28 -24.17 3.47
C ALA A 594 -36.54 -25.06 3.29
N ARG A 595 -36.56 -25.84 2.20
CA ARG A 595 -37.61 -26.82 1.91
C ARG A 595 -36.96 -28.19 1.65
N PRO A 596 -37.05 -29.13 2.61
CA PRO A 596 -36.59 -30.50 2.38
C PRO A 596 -37.52 -31.23 1.41
N PHE A 597 -36.95 -32.01 0.50
CA PHE A 597 -37.72 -32.88 -0.38
C PHE A 597 -38.22 -34.11 0.39
N ARG A 598 -39.46 -34.52 0.13
CA ARG A 598 -40.07 -35.65 0.82
C ARG A 598 -39.54 -36.96 0.24
N ASN A 599 -39.09 -37.87 1.11
CA ASN A 599 -38.62 -39.21 0.78
C ASN A 599 -37.41 -39.27 -0.18
N MET A 600 -36.60 -38.21 -0.26
CA MET A 600 -35.39 -38.17 -1.09
C MET A 600 -34.16 -38.17 -0.19
N VAL A 601 -33.76 -39.37 0.24
CA VAL A 601 -32.57 -39.57 1.07
C VAL A 601 -31.37 -39.76 0.13
N ALA A 602 -30.55 -38.72 0.00
CA ALA A 602 -29.46 -38.68 -0.96
C ALA A 602 -28.11 -38.98 -0.28
N ALA A 603 -27.26 -39.76 -0.95
CA ALA A 603 -25.85 -39.92 -0.57
C ALA A 603 -24.97 -38.84 -1.22
N ASP A 604 -25.28 -38.54 -2.48
CA ASP A 604 -24.54 -37.63 -3.35
C ASP A 604 -25.50 -37.04 -4.39
N PHE A 605 -25.21 -35.87 -4.95
CA PHE A 605 -26.01 -35.27 -6.02
C PHE A 605 -25.26 -34.23 -6.85
N CYS A 606 -25.74 -34.00 -8.06
CA CYS A 606 -25.33 -32.90 -8.94
C CYS A 606 -26.56 -32.26 -9.62
N LEU A 607 -26.44 -30.98 -9.99
CA LEU A 607 -27.47 -30.19 -10.66
C LEU A 607 -27.12 -30.00 -12.14
N THR A 608 -28.08 -30.25 -13.02
CA THR A 608 -27.99 -30.03 -14.47
C THR A 608 -29.12 -29.12 -14.97
N ASP A 609 -29.11 -28.84 -16.27
CA ASP A 609 -30.20 -28.11 -16.93
C ASP A 609 -31.56 -28.83 -16.80
N GLN A 610 -31.57 -30.16 -16.81
CA GLN A 610 -32.79 -30.96 -16.71
C GLN A 610 -33.30 -31.15 -15.29
N GLY A 611 -32.43 -31.12 -14.28
CA GLY A 611 -32.81 -31.35 -12.89
C GLY A 611 -31.65 -31.81 -11.99
N LEU A 612 -32.00 -32.38 -10.85
CA LEU A 612 -31.07 -32.91 -9.86
C LEU A 612 -30.90 -34.41 -10.05
N TYR A 613 -29.69 -34.84 -10.37
CA TYR A 613 -29.31 -36.25 -10.30
C TYR A 613 -28.83 -36.54 -8.90
N PHE A 614 -29.36 -37.57 -8.25
CA PHE A 614 -28.98 -37.92 -6.88
C PHE A 614 -28.92 -39.44 -6.69
N ILE A 615 -28.04 -39.86 -5.78
CA ILE A 615 -27.88 -41.25 -5.36
C ILE A 615 -28.88 -41.51 -4.23
N ASN A 616 -29.87 -42.38 -4.46
CA ASN A 616 -30.90 -42.67 -3.49
C ASN A 616 -30.49 -43.80 -2.52
N ARG A 617 -30.25 -43.45 -1.25
CA ARG A 617 -29.90 -44.41 -0.19
C ARG A 617 -31.01 -45.41 0.12
N MET A 618 -32.26 -45.05 -0.16
CA MET A 618 -33.41 -45.93 0.08
C MET A 618 -33.55 -47.03 -0.97
N ASP A 619 -32.87 -46.90 -2.12
CA ASP A 619 -32.91 -47.87 -3.22
C ASP A 619 -31.50 -48.35 -3.59
N SER A 620 -30.76 -48.84 -2.59
CA SER A 620 -29.43 -49.45 -2.76
C SER A 620 -28.43 -48.57 -3.52
N ASP A 621 -28.44 -47.25 -3.29
CA ASP A 621 -27.55 -46.27 -3.93
C ASP A 621 -27.71 -46.20 -5.47
N CYS A 622 -28.91 -46.45 -6.00
CA CYS A 622 -29.21 -46.22 -7.42
C CYS A 622 -29.34 -44.72 -7.75
N VAL A 623 -29.04 -44.34 -8.99
CA VAL A 623 -29.13 -42.95 -9.47
C VAL A 623 -30.53 -42.60 -9.98
N TYR A 624 -31.06 -41.49 -9.49
CA TYR A 624 -32.35 -40.92 -9.85
C TYR A 624 -32.21 -39.49 -10.37
N LEU A 625 -33.07 -39.10 -11.30
CA LEU A 625 -33.27 -37.73 -11.77
C LEU A 625 -34.55 -37.16 -11.18
N CYS A 626 -34.49 -35.97 -10.58
CA CYS A 626 -35.65 -35.23 -10.09
C CYS A 626 -35.70 -33.81 -10.66
N GLY A 627 -36.91 -33.30 -10.93
CA GLY A 627 -37.08 -31.89 -11.27
C GLY A 627 -36.68 -30.96 -10.11
N ARG A 628 -36.30 -29.72 -10.43
CA ARG A 628 -35.82 -28.72 -9.45
C ARG A 628 -36.81 -28.42 -8.30
N ASP A 629 -38.10 -28.68 -8.52
CA ASP A 629 -39.17 -28.50 -7.53
C ASP A 629 -39.32 -29.69 -6.54
N GLY A 630 -38.54 -30.77 -6.72
CA GLY A 630 -38.65 -31.99 -5.93
C GLY A 630 -39.88 -32.85 -6.30
N ILE A 631 -40.45 -32.64 -7.49
CA ILE A 631 -41.66 -33.33 -7.96
C ILE A 631 -41.31 -34.21 -9.16
N GLY A 632 -41.59 -35.51 -9.04
CA GLY A 632 -41.27 -36.52 -10.05
C GLY A 632 -39.82 -36.98 -9.95
N SER A 633 -39.61 -38.28 -9.72
CA SER A 633 -38.29 -38.91 -9.70
C SER A 633 -38.25 -40.06 -10.69
N LEU A 634 -37.33 -40.01 -11.66
CA LEU A 634 -37.11 -41.05 -12.67
C LEU A 634 -35.84 -41.82 -12.32
N LYS A 635 -35.89 -43.15 -12.32
CA LYS A 635 -34.71 -43.99 -12.11
C LYS A 635 -33.90 -44.06 -13.40
N ILE A 636 -32.62 -43.67 -13.34
CA ILE A 636 -31.72 -43.60 -14.51
C ILE A 636 -30.85 -44.85 -14.62
N SER A 637 -30.34 -45.35 -13.49
CA SER A 637 -29.49 -46.54 -13.43
C SER A 637 -30.01 -47.54 -12.40
N ASN A 638 -29.87 -48.84 -12.70
CA ASN A 638 -30.12 -49.94 -11.76
C ASN A 638 -28.86 -50.38 -11.00
N GLU A 639 -27.70 -49.81 -11.34
CA GLU A 639 -26.44 -50.15 -10.70
C GLU A 639 -26.12 -49.15 -9.57
N PRO A 640 -25.57 -49.61 -8.44
CA PRO A 640 -25.23 -48.76 -7.31
C PRO A 640 -24.05 -47.84 -7.66
N ALA A 641 -24.21 -46.55 -7.40
CA ALA A 641 -23.19 -45.52 -7.64
C ALA A 641 -22.47 -45.15 -6.33
N LEU A 642 -21.20 -44.80 -6.46
CA LEU A 642 -20.37 -44.21 -5.41
C LEU A 642 -20.48 -42.68 -5.42
N SER A 643 -20.42 -42.08 -6.60
CA SER A 643 -20.59 -40.64 -6.82
C SER A 643 -21.24 -40.35 -8.17
N VAL A 644 -21.85 -39.17 -8.28
CA VAL A 644 -22.41 -38.65 -9.53
C VAL A 644 -21.91 -37.22 -9.72
N ASP A 645 -21.32 -36.97 -10.89
CA ASP A 645 -20.74 -35.66 -11.23
C ASP A 645 -21.24 -35.15 -12.58
N TYR A 646 -21.08 -33.85 -12.83
CA TYR A 646 -21.53 -33.20 -14.07
C TYR A 646 -20.50 -32.19 -14.57
N ASP A 647 -19.97 -32.41 -15.77
CA ASP A 647 -18.89 -31.61 -16.38
C ASP A 647 -19.40 -30.42 -17.22
N GLY A 648 -20.71 -30.15 -17.21
CA GLY A 648 -21.36 -29.13 -18.02
C GLY A 648 -22.01 -29.66 -19.31
N GLU A 649 -21.68 -30.87 -19.75
CA GLU A 649 -22.32 -31.51 -20.92
C GLU A 649 -22.82 -32.92 -20.62
N LYS A 650 -22.12 -33.69 -19.79
CA LYS A 650 -22.36 -35.10 -19.51
C LYS A 650 -22.39 -35.37 -18.02
N VAL A 651 -23.24 -36.31 -17.63
CA VAL A 651 -23.34 -36.80 -16.25
C VAL A 651 -22.50 -38.06 -16.14
N THR A 652 -21.50 -38.05 -15.26
CA THR A 652 -20.63 -39.20 -15.02
C THR A 652 -21.00 -39.86 -13.70
N MET A 653 -21.21 -41.16 -13.72
CA MET A 653 -21.51 -41.98 -12.55
C MET A 653 -20.33 -42.93 -12.30
N ILE A 654 -19.79 -42.92 -11.09
CA ILE A 654 -18.78 -43.89 -10.68
C ILE A 654 -19.48 -45.07 -10.01
N LEU A 655 -19.31 -46.28 -10.53
CA LEU A 655 -19.94 -47.48 -9.99
C LEU A 655 -19.30 -47.93 -8.67
N LYS A 656 -20.13 -48.34 -7.71
CA LYS A 656 -19.69 -48.85 -6.41
C LYS A 656 -19.05 -50.24 -6.49
N SER A 657 -19.32 -51.00 -7.54
CA SER A 657 -18.87 -52.39 -7.74
C SER A 657 -17.41 -52.49 -8.16
N ASP A 658 -16.99 -51.71 -9.16
CA ASP A 658 -15.66 -51.79 -9.77
C ASP A 658 -14.98 -50.43 -9.98
N GLY A 659 -15.61 -49.33 -9.56
CA GLY A 659 -15.06 -47.98 -9.70
C GLY A 659 -15.02 -47.48 -11.15
N LYS A 660 -15.68 -48.15 -12.10
CA LYS A 660 -15.74 -47.67 -13.48
C LYS A 660 -16.66 -46.47 -13.63
N GLU A 661 -16.26 -45.57 -14.51
CA GLU A 661 -17.05 -44.42 -14.94
C GLU A 661 -18.05 -44.81 -16.04
N VAL A 662 -19.31 -44.46 -15.82
CA VAL A 662 -20.40 -44.59 -16.80
C VAL A 662 -20.89 -43.19 -17.13
N ILE A 663 -20.87 -42.84 -18.41
CA ILE A 663 -21.19 -41.49 -18.88
C ILE A 663 -22.59 -41.49 -19.50
N PHE A 664 -23.41 -40.53 -19.10
CA PHE A 664 -24.75 -40.29 -19.62
C PHE A 664 -24.82 -38.90 -20.25
N GLU A 665 -25.53 -38.77 -21.35
CA GLU A 665 -25.94 -37.46 -21.87
C GLU A 665 -27.24 -37.06 -21.15
N PRO A 666 -27.30 -35.86 -20.52
CA PRO A 666 -28.45 -35.41 -19.76
C PRO A 666 -29.69 -35.27 -20.64
#